data_AF-A0A7X1F9D1-F1
#
_entry.id   AF-A0A7X1F9D1-F1
#
_cell.length_a   1.000
_cell.length_b   1.000
_cell.length_c   1.000
_cell.angle_alpha   90.00
_cell.angle_beta   90.00
_cell.angle_gamma   90.00
#
_symmetry.space_group_name_H-M   'P 1'
#
loop_
_entity.id
_entity.type
_entity.pdbx_description
1 polymer ?
#
loop_
_entity_poly.entity_id
_entity_poly.type
_entity_poly.pdbx_seq_one_letter_code
_entity_poly.pdbx_strand_id
1 'polypeptide(L)'
;MTPARRRAALRVGGVVITASLLLAVERCGRDTERIAPQPTETTHDPRGSARITLPIPHQASRPRESHPLPILRPAAPRTGAGPGDRSLHGLVAPLPTRAGPTLVAANDQSPEAAYAASAAPASPPPGVQEPTRADSVTAPALLPPQAPSPSAAAPVNGPAATPGSLQSLAATVIPREPLLGLAPPPGVAPPPAAPSSAEPVEQPTSANDNTPIAAAEPRAAPDATNPGPAPPPALTSAPATDLASPAAEPSLNAPYPAQPPAPSPPPAEPEPPPEPAAGAATPATGPAAPIVPVDPPRPAASPSPAALPGPATAPSPALGTTSAGVLDQPSSSPPPAAVLPAASPRTSGIGAPAAPLTGFSDDDELILEITTARRELNGTIIAYTQRGIPYLPLGEIARFLDMAVTVSDDGRYATGWAVDPSKPVTINLREGTITVDGQTRKLGPDDAVAFDGELYLRADRFADLFPLTLTTNLRAQSVTVQTRVPFPFEQRLARETARDLLKSRQGRRDGRSFTRIATPWRPLELPLADVELRLASDTTRGTRSETDLRLAGDLAWLTARSFLTADSQRGVTAARLELGRRDPDGGLLGPLGATAFGLGDVTSTPLAMGPASVAGRGLYLGNGSLERASVFDRIELRGDMPDGFEAELYRNNILIDTATGPENGQYRFLNVPVEFGLNVFRVVLYGPQGQRRETVRQISVGDGRLAPGELVYAASAVQKNRSLFNLQGRDYIPGPDDGALRATADVQYGFSSGLTGTLGTAWYERFGTRHWLATGGLRTGLAGFAVRLDAGLADRGGRALGLGLARKVAGFSVTLNHAEYGGRFVDEVRSFSDQPLRRLTELAFNGAILLGGAGSSFILPTNGLVRNVAFADGRRVLAASLNQTVPLSRALQLSNLVEFNRTSQPLFSTTTQLRGAFDLASLSRGKTQLRASLGYTLAPTAAISTASIQIDRRIGDRMTLTASAGHTFEARQDRFGLSAIRRFDRFALAFDAAYATRPSQYSALLRFSVSLGRNPLDGRLFLSPPGLASAGAVAIHAFRDLDGDGQPDPGEPPLADVRFFAGNESRATDAAGNVLLGRLGDGPRTSVRIDSDSLPDINLAPAVEGIEFAPRAGHVHVQPFAVRPLGALDGTAFYRTPGGEKGVSGVIVLLIGADGKPAARTRTGSDGSFWFEKVVPGAYAVQLDPGQAQRLKVRLAAPVTVTIGTDGEGERAVLHLVGVEAEAQEQGPGTE
;
A
#
# COMPACT_ATOMS: atom_id res chain seq x y z
N MET A 1 19.02 -66.63 -7.52
CA MET A 1 17.94 -66.89 -6.53
C MET A 1 17.41 -65.54 -6.04
N THR A 2 16.09 -65.42 -5.84
CA THR A 2 15.39 -64.28 -5.19
C THR A 2 15.51 -64.40 -3.65
N PRO A 3 15.29 -63.35 -2.81
CA PRO A 3 14.09 -62.48 -2.74
C PRO A 3 14.40 -60.96 -2.89
N ALA A 4 13.58 -60.13 -3.55
CA ALA A 4 12.17 -59.75 -3.34
C ALA A 4 11.93 -58.64 -2.29
N ARG A 5 11.45 -57.47 -2.75
CA ARG A 5 10.85 -56.39 -1.93
C ARG A 5 9.56 -55.90 -2.61
N ARG A 6 8.48 -55.71 -1.83
CA ARG A 6 7.19 -55.18 -2.33
C ARG A 6 7.25 -53.65 -2.50
N ARG A 7 6.48 -53.12 -3.45
CA ARG A 7 6.04 -51.71 -3.49
C ARG A 7 4.53 -51.65 -3.22
N ALA A 8 4.08 -50.66 -2.48
CA ALA A 8 2.67 -50.30 -2.37
C ALA A 8 2.33 -49.18 -3.39
N ALA A 9 1.09 -49.12 -3.84
CA ALA A 9 0.59 -48.09 -4.75
C ALA A 9 -0.78 -47.59 -4.27
N LEU A 10 -0.97 -46.27 -4.26
CA LEU A 10 -2.23 -45.64 -3.86
C LEU A 10 -3.17 -45.53 -5.08
N ARG A 11 -4.45 -45.88 -4.91
CA ARG A 11 -5.51 -45.73 -5.93
C ARG A 11 -6.59 -44.78 -5.43
N VAL A 12 -6.92 -43.77 -6.23
CA VAL A 12 -8.13 -42.94 -6.08
C VAL A 12 -8.68 -42.68 -7.49
N GLY A 13 -10.00 -42.77 -7.68
CA GLY A 13 -10.67 -42.29 -8.91
C GLY A 13 -10.34 -43.03 -10.21
N GLY A 14 -9.79 -44.25 -10.17
CA GLY A 14 -9.59 -45.11 -11.34
C GLY A 14 -8.38 -44.80 -12.23
N VAL A 15 -7.66 -43.69 -11.99
CA VAL A 15 -6.44 -43.32 -12.73
C VAL A 15 -5.20 -43.69 -11.91
N VAL A 16 -4.25 -44.39 -12.53
CA VAL A 16 -2.93 -44.67 -11.94
C VAL A 16 -1.92 -43.68 -12.53
N ILE A 17 -1.45 -42.73 -11.73
CA ILE A 17 -0.45 -41.74 -12.15
C ILE A 17 0.95 -42.28 -11.81
N THR A 18 1.59 -42.93 -12.78
CA THR A 18 3.03 -43.21 -12.74
C THR A 18 3.81 -41.98 -13.19
N ALA A 19 4.65 -41.43 -12.30
CA ALA A 19 5.58 -40.35 -12.64
C ALA A 19 6.64 -40.88 -13.62
N SER A 20 6.56 -40.47 -14.89
CA SER A 20 7.44 -40.96 -15.98
C SER A 20 7.60 -39.94 -17.10
N LEU A 21 8.17 -38.77 -16.76
CA LEU A 21 8.63 -37.78 -17.75
C LEU A 21 9.89 -37.03 -17.28
N LEU A 22 10.89 -37.78 -16.79
CA LEU A 22 12.18 -37.20 -16.38
C LEU A 22 13.32 -38.24 -16.41
N LEU A 23 13.42 -38.98 -17.52
CA LEU A 23 14.54 -39.89 -17.84
C LEU A 23 14.48 -40.29 -19.33
N ALA A 24 14.98 -39.42 -20.20
CA ALA A 24 14.95 -39.62 -21.66
C ALA A 24 16.11 -38.94 -22.44
N VAL A 25 17.23 -38.62 -21.76
CA VAL A 25 18.45 -38.10 -22.40
C VAL A 25 19.69 -38.80 -21.82
N GLU A 26 19.69 -40.14 -21.87
CA GLU A 26 20.89 -40.95 -21.73
C GLU A 26 20.63 -42.34 -22.33
N ARG A 27 21.66 -42.93 -22.96
CA ARG A 27 21.64 -44.22 -23.70
C ARG A 27 20.78 -44.26 -24.98
N CYS A 28 21.37 -43.81 -26.09
CA CYS A 28 21.36 -44.61 -27.32
C CYS A 28 22.67 -44.33 -28.08
N GLY A 29 23.47 -45.35 -28.38
CA GLY A 29 24.85 -45.16 -28.86
C GLY A 29 25.65 -46.45 -29.00
N ARG A 30 25.26 -47.25 -30.01
CA ARG A 30 25.84 -48.49 -30.59
C ARG A 30 24.69 -49.10 -31.44
N ASP A 31 24.87 -49.64 -32.64
CA ASP A 31 26.05 -50.23 -33.31
C ASP A 31 26.08 -49.96 -34.85
N THR A 32 27.04 -50.59 -35.54
CA THR A 32 27.25 -50.71 -37.01
C THR A 32 27.80 -49.50 -37.77
N GLU A 33 28.49 -49.69 -38.89
CA GLU A 33 29.80 -50.35 -39.08
C GLU A 33 30.38 -49.92 -40.46
N ARG A 34 31.71 -49.89 -40.60
CA ARG A 34 32.51 -49.96 -41.86
C ARG A 34 32.15 -49.04 -43.05
N ILE A 35 33.09 -48.15 -43.40
CA ILE A 35 33.98 -48.28 -44.58
C ILE A 35 35.13 -47.25 -44.46
N ALA A 36 36.29 -47.56 -45.06
CA ALA A 36 37.51 -46.75 -45.15
C ALA A 36 38.24 -47.12 -46.48
N PRO A 37 39.39 -46.52 -46.90
CA PRO A 37 40.24 -45.51 -46.22
C PRO A 37 40.84 -44.36 -47.12
N GLN A 38 41.45 -43.34 -46.48
CA GLN A 38 42.74 -42.62 -46.77
C GLN A 38 43.21 -42.23 -48.21
N PRO A 39 44.36 -41.51 -48.40
CA PRO A 39 45.16 -40.57 -47.53
C PRO A 39 45.17 -39.14 -48.16
N THR A 40 45.98 -38.10 -47.86
CA THR A 40 47.32 -37.84 -47.26
C THR A 40 47.30 -36.47 -46.50
N GLU A 41 48.30 -35.93 -45.75
CA GLU A 41 49.68 -36.31 -45.38
C GLU A 41 50.17 -35.62 -44.07
N THR A 42 51.19 -36.21 -43.40
CA THR A 42 52.21 -35.64 -42.46
C THR A 42 51.95 -34.32 -41.70
N THR A 43 51.70 -34.28 -40.37
CA THR A 43 52.59 -34.48 -39.17
C THR A 43 53.46 -33.29 -38.69
N HIS A 44 53.15 -32.70 -37.51
CA HIS A 44 54.00 -32.80 -36.29
C HIS A 44 53.37 -32.13 -35.04
N ASP A 45 53.65 -32.73 -33.87
CA ASP A 45 53.56 -32.22 -32.48
C ASP A 45 55.01 -32.41 -31.90
N PRO A 46 55.50 -31.85 -30.75
CA PRO A 46 54.74 -31.45 -29.56
C PRO A 46 55.29 -30.30 -28.65
N ARG A 47 54.57 -30.06 -27.52
CA ARG A 47 54.97 -29.38 -26.24
C ARG A 47 54.98 -27.82 -26.21
N GLY A 48 54.65 -27.24 -25.05
CA GLY A 48 54.97 -25.82 -24.76
C GLY A 48 54.13 -25.08 -23.69
N SER A 49 54.29 -25.42 -22.41
CA SER A 49 53.58 -24.85 -21.26
C SER A 49 53.81 -23.35 -20.91
N ALA A 50 52.71 -22.66 -20.56
CA ALA A 50 52.53 -21.79 -19.35
C ALA A 50 52.98 -20.29 -19.26
N ARG A 51 51.94 -19.42 -19.06
CA ARG A 51 51.79 -18.34 -18.02
C ARG A 51 52.53 -16.99 -18.17
N ILE A 52 52.10 -16.00 -17.33
CA ILE A 52 52.75 -14.71 -16.94
C ILE A 52 52.65 -13.54 -17.98
N THR A 53 52.53 -12.22 -17.67
CA THR A 53 52.02 -11.40 -16.52
C THR A 53 51.89 -9.91 -16.98
N LEU A 54 51.11 -9.07 -16.27
CA LEU A 54 50.95 -7.60 -16.47
C LEU A 54 52.10 -6.73 -15.91
N PRO A 55 52.27 -5.49 -16.41
CA PRO A 55 52.52 -4.33 -15.51
C PRO A 55 51.74 -3.05 -15.89
N ILE A 56 51.46 -2.15 -14.91
CA ILE A 56 50.66 -0.91 -15.07
C ILE A 56 51.16 0.21 -14.12
N PRO A 57 51.55 1.41 -14.61
CA PRO A 57 51.59 2.61 -13.76
C PRO A 57 51.31 3.99 -14.42
N HIS A 58 51.13 5.00 -13.56
CA HIS A 58 51.30 6.47 -13.75
C HIS A 58 50.25 7.37 -14.47
N GLN A 59 50.44 8.69 -14.32
CA GLN A 59 49.42 9.70 -13.99
C GLN A 59 49.50 10.99 -14.85
N ALA A 60 48.44 11.83 -14.74
CA ALA A 60 48.34 13.23 -15.19
C ALA A 60 48.27 13.44 -16.73
N SER A 61 47.71 14.52 -17.30
CA SER A 61 47.04 15.75 -16.78
C SER A 61 45.95 16.27 -17.77
N ARG A 62 45.23 17.34 -17.41
CA ARG A 62 44.45 18.22 -18.33
C ARG A 62 45.33 19.45 -18.73
N PRO A 63 45.00 20.34 -19.71
CA PRO A 63 43.73 20.54 -20.45
C PRO A 63 43.84 20.88 -21.99
N ARG A 64 42.68 21.21 -22.61
CA ARG A 64 42.42 22.14 -23.76
C ARG A 64 42.99 21.93 -25.19
N GLU A 65 42.04 21.80 -26.12
CA GLU A 65 41.82 22.57 -27.38
C GLU A 65 42.79 22.53 -28.61
N SER A 66 42.16 22.61 -29.80
CA SER A 66 42.65 23.11 -31.11
C SER A 66 43.41 22.21 -32.14
N HIS A 67 42.62 21.70 -33.13
CA HIS A 67 42.90 21.70 -34.59
C HIS A 67 44.20 21.00 -35.17
N PRO A 68 44.58 21.12 -36.48
CA PRO A 68 44.05 20.17 -37.50
C PRO A 68 45.03 19.71 -38.64
N LEU A 69 44.51 18.87 -39.57
CA LEU A 69 45.02 18.58 -40.94
C LEU A 69 46.40 17.86 -41.07
N PRO A 70 46.83 17.42 -42.28
CA PRO A 70 46.12 17.03 -43.52
C PRO A 70 46.23 15.48 -43.70
N ILE A 71 46.16 14.76 -44.84
CA ILE A 71 45.94 14.96 -46.30
C ILE A 71 44.97 13.82 -46.78
N LEU A 72 44.74 13.37 -48.02
CA LEU A 72 45.26 13.60 -49.40
C LEU A 72 44.07 13.81 -50.39
N ARG A 73 44.21 13.57 -51.71
CA ARG A 73 43.22 14.05 -52.71
C ARG A 73 43.28 13.47 -54.14
N PRO A 74 42.30 13.84 -55.01
CA PRO A 74 42.61 14.53 -56.28
C PRO A 74 41.72 15.76 -56.63
N ALA A 75 40.95 15.76 -57.75
CA ALA A 75 40.30 16.90 -58.45
C ALA A 75 38.74 16.80 -58.45
N ALA A 76 37.87 17.79 -58.77
CA ALA A 76 37.91 19.09 -59.51
C ALA A 76 37.64 19.00 -61.05
N PRO A 77 37.10 20.03 -61.77
CA PRO A 77 36.79 21.46 -61.45
C PRO A 77 35.25 21.78 -61.39
N ARG A 78 34.69 22.89 -60.81
CA ARG A 78 34.72 24.37 -61.12
C ARG A 78 34.08 24.72 -62.50
N THR A 79 33.23 25.75 -62.71
CA THR A 79 32.72 26.94 -61.95
C THR A 79 31.37 27.51 -62.50
N GLY A 80 30.57 28.19 -61.67
CA GLY A 80 29.98 29.52 -62.02
C GLY A 80 28.48 29.68 -62.37
N ALA A 81 27.86 30.73 -61.78
CA ALA A 81 26.65 31.49 -62.19
C ALA A 81 25.27 30.80 -62.39
N GLY A 82 24.21 31.60 -62.18
CA GLY A 82 22.83 31.40 -62.68
C GLY A 82 22.40 32.63 -63.51
N PRO A 83 21.10 32.90 -63.76
CA PRO A 83 19.87 32.18 -63.37
C PRO A 83 19.12 31.56 -64.57
N GLY A 84 17.94 30.94 -64.35
CA GLY A 84 17.05 30.57 -65.46
C GLY A 84 15.84 29.72 -65.07
N ASP A 85 14.64 30.17 -65.45
CA ASP A 85 13.36 29.44 -65.34
C ASP A 85 12.99 28.78 -66.70
N ARG A 86 12.31 27.62 -66.67
CA ARG A 86 11.62 26.87 -67.75
C ARG A 86 11.30 25.42 -67.29
N SER A 87 10.16 24.80 -67.62
CA SER A 87 8.91 25.30 -68.23
C SER A 87 7.78 24.23 -68.27
N LEU A 88 6.54 24.65 -67.97
CA LEU A 88 5.24 24.26 -68.58
C LEU A 88 4.72 22.79 -68.59
N HIS A 89 3.61 22.57 -67.85
CA HIS A 89 2.28 22.03 -68.25
C HIS A 89 2.10 20.94 -69.35
N GLY A 90 1.18 19.96 -69.12
CA GLY A 90 0.59 19.16 -70.24
C GLY A 90 -0.32 17.93 -69.97
N LEU A 91 -1.54 18.12 -69.40
CA LEU A 91 -2.84 17.40 -69.65
C LEU A 91 -2.98 15.85 -69.94
N VAL A 92 -3.95 15.21 -69.24
CA VAL A 92 -4.93 14.15 -69.68
C VAL A 92 -4.39 12.72 -70.02
N ALA A 93 -4.65 11.62 -69.26
CA ALA A 93 -5.89 10.85 -68.92
C ALA A 93 -6.32 9.81 -70.03
N PRO A 94 -7.32 8.89 -69.89
CA PRO A 94 -8.27 8.60 -68.79
C PRO A 94 -8.60 7.10 -68.46
N LEU A 95 -9.48 6.91 -67.45
CA LEU A 95 -10.52 5.87 -67.16
C LEU A 95 -10.69 4.58 -68.01
N PRO A 96 -11.15 3.47 -67.38
CA PRO A 96 -12.60 3.17 -67.41
C PRO A 96 -13.23 2.71 -66.07
N THR A 97 -14.56 2.90 -65.95
CA THR A 97 -15.42 2.40 -64.86
C THR A 97 -16.15 1.10 -65.23
N ARG A 98 -16.58 0.33 -64.22
CA ARG A 98 -17.70 -0.63 -64.35
C ARG A 98 -18.44 -0.79 -63.02
N ALA A 99 -19.77 -0.90 -63.07
CA ALA A 99 -20.62 -1.12 -61.90
C ALA A 99 -21.13 -2.57 -61.85
N GLY A 100 -21.39 -3.07 -60.63
CA GLY A 100 -21.99 -4.38 -60.37
C GLY A 100 -21.93 -4.72 -58.87
N PRO A 101 -23.03 -5.17 -58.25
CA PRO A 101 -23.04 -5.50 -56.82
C PRO A 101 -22.63 -6.95 -56.56
N THR A 102 -21.76 -7.18 -55.57
CA THR A 102 -21.42 -8.52 -55.09
C THR A 102 -21.27 -8.52 -53.57
N LEU A 103 -22.06 -9.33 -52.86
CA LEU A 103 -21.81 -9.62 -51.45
C LEU A 103 -20.62 -10.58 -51.33
N VAL A 104 -19.63 -10.22 -50.50
CA VAL A 104 -18.73 -11.22 -49.89
C VAL A 104 -18.58 -10.91 -48.40
N ALA A 105 -19.18 -11.80 -47.61
CA ALA A 105 -18.96 -12.18 -46.22
C ALA A 105 -17.97 -11.37 -45.36
N ALA A 106 -18.45 -10.93 -44.19
CA ALA A 106 -17.61 -10.66 -43.04
C ALA A 106 -17.47 -11.93 -42.18
N ASN A 107 -16.22 -12.34 -41.95
CA ASN A 107 -15.76 -13.32 -40.94
C ASN A 107 -14.37 -12.82 -40.48
N ASP A 108 -13.89 -13.06 -39.25
CA ASP A 108 -14.45 -13.88 -38.18
C ASP A 108 -14.92 -13.06 -36.96
N GLN A 109 -15.87 -13.63 -36.21
CA GLN A 109 -16.13 -13.28 -34.81
C GLN A 109 -15.65 -14.42 -33.88
N SER A 110 -15.42 -14.08 -32.60
CA SER A 110 -15.07 -15.04 -31.55
C SER A 110 -16.13 -16.15 -31.37
N PRO A 111 -15.75 -17.38 -30.96
CA PRO A 111 -16.62 -18.55 -31.00
C PRO A 111 -17.56 -18.73 -29.78
N GLU A 112 -18.51 -19.66 -29.95
CA GLU A 112 -19.63 -20.06 -29.06
C GLU A 112 -20.78 -19.02 -28.93
N ALA A 113 -22.05 -19.34 -29.24
CA ALA A 113 -22.61 -20.63 -29.68
C ALA A 113 -23.93 -20.53 -30.47
N ALA A 114 -24.05 -21.33 -31.55
CA ALA A 114 -25.28 -21.97 -32.02
C ALA A 114 -24.91 -23.12 -33.00
N TYR A 115 -25.53 -24.31 -32.90
CA TYR A 115 -25.31 -25.39 -33.87
C TYR A 115 -26.52 -26.33 -34.01
N ALA A 116 -27.34 -26.09 -35.04
CA ALA A 116 -28.28 -27.01 -35.70
C ALA A 116 -28.87 -26.27 -36.92
N ALA A 117 -28.96 -26.82 -38.13
CA ALA A 117 -28.46 -28.10 -38.65
C ALA A 117 -28.24 -27.99 -40.19
N SER A 118 -28.09 -29.13 -40.86
CA SER A 118 -27.92 -29.30 -42.33
C SER A 118 -26.50 -29.13 -42.89
N ALA A 119 -25.81 -30.27 -43.01
CA ALA A 119 -24.80 -30.50 -44.03
C ALA A 119 -25.14 -31.85 -44.71
N ALA A 120 -25.32 -31.84 -46.03
CA ALA A 120 -25.48 -33.05 -46.84
C ALA A 120 -24.10 -33.49 -47.39
N PRO A 121 -23.68 -34.76 -47.23
CA PRO A 121 -22.35 -35.21 -47.62
C PRO A 121 -22.26 -35.63 -49.10
N ALA A 122 -21.03 -35.61 -49.64
CA ALA A 122 -20.72 -36.14 -50.97
C ALA A 122 -20.20 -37.60 -50.91
N SER A 123 -20.93 -38.49 -51.58
CA SER A 123 -20.58 -39.80 -52.16
C SER A 123 -19.30 -40.56 -51.76
N PRO A 124 -19.45 -41.76 -51.17
CA PRO A 124 -18.60 -42.94 -51.42
C PRO A 124 -19.21 -43.90 -52.49
N PRO A 125 -18.44 -44.89 -53.02
CA PRO A 125 -18.87 -45.78 -54.12
C PRO A 125 -19.89 -46.88 -53.73
N PRO A 126 -20.52 -47.59 -54.72
CA PRO A 126 -21.84 -48.20 -54.54
C PRO A 126 -21.86 -49.68 -54.11
N GLY A 127 -22.98 -50.11 -53.50
CA GLY A 127 -23.28 -51.53 -53.30
C GLY A 127 -24.60 -51.88 -52.59
N VAL A 128 -25.59 -52.35 -53.36
CA VAL A 128 -26.58 -53.42 -53.01
C VAL A 128 -27.72 -53.14 -51.99
N GLN A 129 -28.94 -53.07 -52.56
CA GLN A 129 -30.27 -53.52 -52.07
C GLN A 129 -31.16 -52.71 -51.08
N GLU A 130 -32.40 -52.53 -51.57
CA GLU A 130 -33.72 -52.21 -50.98
C GLU A 130 -34.27 -53.35 -50.04
N PRO A 131 -35.45 -53.27 -49.34
CA PRO A 131 -36.69 -52.56 -49.75
C PRO A 131 -37.70 -51.96 -48.71
N THR A 132 -38.50 -50.99 -49.20
CA THR A 132 -39.95 -50.68 -48.97
C THR A 132 -40.68 -50.81 -47.60
N ARG A 133 -41.36 -49.72 -47.18
CA ARG A 133 -42.84 -49.52 -46.96
C ARG A 133 -43.11 -48.23 -46.13
N ALA A 134 -44.01 -47.30 -46.49
CA ALA A 134 -45.49 -47.33 -46.54
C ALA A 134 -46.12 -47.26 -45.11
N ASP A 135 -47.02 -46.33 -44.72
CA ASP A 135 -47.68 -45.16 -45.35
C ASP A 135 -47.77 -43.99 -44.30
N SER A 136 -48.66 -42.97 -44.23
CA SER A 136 -49.91 -42.57 -44.91
C SER A 136 -50.33 -41.09 -44.65
N VAL A 137 -51.20 -40.50 -45.50
CA VAL A 137 -52.41 -39.66 -45.21
C VAL A 137 -52.34 -38.48 -44.20
N THR A 138 -52.83 -37.24 -44.43
CA THR A 138 -53.39 -36.50 -45.61
C THR A 138 -53.46 -34.98 -45.28
N ALA A 139 -53.48 -34.09 -46.30
CA ALA A 139 -53.66 -32.62 -46.18
C ALA A 139 -54.93 -32.10 -46.90
N PRO A 140 -55.36 -30.84 -46.66
CA PRO A 140 -55.25 -29.76 -47.66
C PRO A 140 -54.69 -28.43 -47.05
N ALA A 141 -54.00 -27.48 -47.74
CA ALA A 141 -54.10 -26.89 -49.10
C ALA A 141 -55.25 -25.84 -49.22
N LEU A 142 -55.13 -24.61 -49.76
CA LEU A 142 -54.08 -23.77 -50.37
C LEU A 142 -54.22 -22.28 -49.85
N LEU A 143 -53.69 -21.14 -50.35
CA LEU A 143 -52.84 -20.63 -51.47
C LEU A 143 -52.32 -19.19 -51.04
N PRO A 144 -51.23 -18.58 -51.59
CA PRO A 144 -50.72 -17.24 -51.22
C PRO A 144 -50.86 -16.22 -52.41
N PRO A 145 -50.09 -15.10 -52.55
CA PRO A 145 -49.51 -14.10 -51.62
C PRO A 145 -49.99 -12.64 -51.93
N GLN A 146 -49.49 -11.60 -51.22
CA GLN A 146 -49.01 -10.27 -51.72
C GLN A 146 -49.03 -9.16 -50.63
N ALA A 147 -48.34 -8.04 -50.89
CA ALA A 147 -48.43 -6.75 -50.16
C ALA A 147 -49.05 -5.68 -51.10
N PRO A 148 -49.67 -4.59 -50.61
CA PRO A 148 -48.90 -3.35 -50.35
C PRO A 148 -49.50 -2.39 -49.28
N SER A 149 -48.88 -1.22 -49.13
CA SER A 149 -49.44 0.02 -48.53
C SER A 149 -50.15 0.89 -49.60
N PRO A 150 -50.72 2.10 -49.34
CA PRO A 150 -51.10 2.78 -48.08
C PRO A 150 -52.50 3.48 -48.10
N SER A 151 -52.83 4.20 -47.01
CA SER A 151 -53.56 5.50 -46.98
C SER A 151 -55.06 5.61 -46.59
N ALA A 152 -55.37 6.79 -46.00
CA ALA A 152 -56.62 7.57 -45.97
C ALA A 152 -57.73 7.34 -44.90
N ALA A 153 -57.76 8.21 -43.87
CA ALA A 153 -58.95 8.96 -43.39
C ALA A 153 -58.54 10.09 -42.40
N ALA A 154 -59.37 11.14 -42.30
CA ALA A 154 -59.25 12.31 -41.40
C ALA A 154 -60.70 12.75 -40.98
N PRO A 155 -61.00 13.89 -40.30
CA PRO A 155 -60.15 14.95 -39.72
C PRO A 155 -60.57 15.40 -38.29
N VAL A 156 -59.97 16.49 -37.75
CA VAL A 156 -60.63 17.68 -37.10
C VAL A 156 -59.54 18.68 -36.62
N ASN A 157 -59.89 19.98 -36.47
CA ASN A 157 -59.00 21.15 -36.55
C ASN A 157 -58.25 21.59 -35.26
N GLY A 158 -57.22 22.47 -35.43
CA GLY A 158 -56.43 23.16 -34.36
C GLY A 158 -57.00 24.54 -33.94
N PRO A 159 -56.21 25.63 -33.68
CA PRO A 159 -54.83 25.95 -34.14
C PRO A 159 -53.87 26.53 -33.04
N ALA A 160 -52.84 27.32 -33.43
CA ALA A 160 -51.68 27.80 -32.62
C ALA A 160 -51.72 29.35 -32.32
N ALA A 161 -50.69 30.16 -31.95
CA ALA A 161 -49.21 30.11 -32.12
C ALA A 161 -48.39 31.04 -31.14
N THR A 162 -47.10 31.26 -31.45
CA THR A 162 -46.01 32.04 -30.78
C THR A 162 -45.71 33.41 -31.47
N PRO A 163 -44.71 34.29 -31.11
CA PRO A 163 -43.85 34.47 -29.89
C PRO A 163 -43.58 35.96 -29.42
N GLY A 164 -42.82 36.17 -28.30
CA GLY A 164 -41.96 37.36 -27.99
C GLY A 164 -42.59 38.59 -27.28
N SER A 165 -41.85 39.62 -26.78
CA SER A 165 -40.45 39.72 -26.27
C SER A 165 -40.09 41.11 -25.63
N LEU A 166 -39.39 41.11 -24.47
CA LEU A 166 -38.46 42.14 -23.90
C LEU A 166 -38.91 43.58 -23.45
N GLN A 167 -38.36 44.01 -22.28
CA GLN A 167 -38.04 45.40 -21.82
C GLN A 167 -39.19 46.42 -21.52
N SER A 168 -39.07 47.44 -20.65
CA SER A 168 -38.12 47.74 -19.54
C SER A 168 -38.63 48.86 -18.57
N LEU A 169 -38.06 48.91 -17.35
CA LEU A 169 -37.77 50.08 -16.46
C LEU A 169 -38.82 51.18 -16.08
N ALA A 170 -39.10 51.25 -14.76
CA ALA A 170 -38.81 52.39 -13.85
C ALA A 170 -39.95 53.19 -13.13
N ALA A 171 -39.60 53.59 -11.89
CA ALA A 171 -40.08 54.73 -11.06
C ALA A 171 -41.46 54.72 -10.36
N THR A 172 -41.72 55.38 -9.21
CA THR A 172 -40.93 55.80 -8.00
C THR A 172 -41.95 56.24 -6.90
N VAL A 173 -41.50 56.45 -5.64
CA VAL A 173 -42.07 57.29 -4.54
C VAL A 173 -42.69 56.52 -3.34
N ILE A 174 -42.45 57.07 -2.13
CA ILE A 174 -42.68 56.52 -0.79
C ILE A 174 -43.58 57.48 0.04
N PRO A 175 -44.36 56.99 1.01
CA PRO A 175 -44.05 57.26 2.45
C PRO A 175 -44.44 56.06 3.37
N ARG A 176 -44.11 55.97 4.68
CA ARG A 176 -43.29 56.77 5.63
C ARG A 176 -42.81 55.88 6.80
N GLU A 177 -41.78 56.35 7.52
CA GLU A 177 -41.22 55.79 8.77
C GLU A 177 -42.03 56.23 10.03
N PRO A 178 -41.84 55.68 11.27
CA PRO A 178 -40.58 55.81 12.05
C PRO A 178 -40.21 54.61 12.99
N LEU A 179 -39.17 54.62 13.86
CA LEU A 179 -37.76 55.10 13.85
C LEU A 179 -37.20 54.94 15.29
N LEU A 180 -36.01 54.33 15.51
CA LEU A 180 -35.01 54.57 16.60
C LEU A 180 -34.02 53.39 16.72
N GLY A 181 -32.69 53.54 16.76
CA GLY A 181 -31.83 54.71 16.48
C GLY A 181 -30.42 54.61 17.10
N LEU A 182 -29.41 55.18 16.42
CA LEU A 182 -27.95 55.37 16.77
C LEU A 182 -26.95 54.49 15.99
N ALA A 183 -25.77 54.96 15.53
CA ALA A 183 -25.41 56.19 14.77
C ALA A 183 -23.91 56.14 14.31
N PRO A 184 -23.57 56.50 13.05
CA PRO A 184 -22.18 56.74 12.62
C PRO A 184 -21.92 58.12 11.93
N PRO A 185 -20.67 58.64 11.88
CA PRO A 185 -20.28 59.83 11.11
C PRO A 185 -19.44 59.55 9.82
N PRO A 186 -19.30 60.51 8.86
CA PRO A 186 -18.99 60.20 7.43
C PRO A 186 -17.94 61.09 6.70
N GLY A 187 -17.69 60.84 5.40
CA GLY A 187 -17.15 61.82 4.41
C GLY A 187 -16.03 61.33 3.46
N VAL A 188 -15.68 61.95 2.31
CA VAL A 188 -16.33 62.94 1.39
C VAL A 188 -15.66 62.83 -0.03
N ALA A 189 -16.46 62.98 -1.10
CA ALA A 189 -16.22 63.35 -2.53
C ALA A 189 -14.84 63.31 -3.27
N PRO A 190 -14.87 63.08 -4.60
CA PRO A 190 -13.95 63.70 -5.57
C PRO A 190 -14.64 64.36 -6.81
N PRO A 191 -14.18 65.53 -7.28
CA PRO A 191 -13.89 65.78 -8.73
C PRO A 191 -12.79 66.87 -8.95
N PRO A 192 -12.50 67.42 -10.16
CA PRO A 192 -12.61 66.94 -11.57
C PRO A 192 -11.32 67.16 -12.44
N ALA A 193 -11.43 66.89 -13.76
CA ALA A 193 -10.84 67.62 -14.91
C ALA A 193 -9.50 67.19 -15.58
N ALA A 194 -9.45 67.50 -16.89
CA ALA A 194 -8.34 67.41 -17.86
C ALA A 194 -8.18 68.83 -18.54
N PRO A 195 -7.44 69.12 -19.65
CA PRO A 195 -6.91 68.26 -20.74
C PRO A 195 -5.51 68.68 -21.31
N SER A 196 -5.22 68.32 -22.59
CA SER A 196 -4.18 68.88 -23.53
C SER A 196 -2.78 68.21 -23.53
N SER A 197 -1.98 68.11 -24.62
CA SER A 197 -2.17 68.04 -26.11
C SER A 197 -0.83 67.65 -26.83
N ALA A 198 -0.91 67.32 -28.13
CA ALA A 198 0.14 67.39 -29.19
C ALA A 198 1.13 66.20 -29.46
N GLU A 199 0.83 65.43 -30.52
CA GLU A 199 1.60 65.22 -31.79
C GLU A 199 3.07 64.69 -31.85
N PRO A 200 3.54 64.13 -33.02
CA PRO A 200 2.85 63.30 -34.04
C PRO A 200 3.71 62.18 -34.74
N VAL A 201 3.07 61.39 -35.64
CA VAL A 201 3.66 60.67 -36.83
C VAL A 201 4.60 59.46 -36.53
N GLU A 202 4.62 58.34 -37.29
CA GLU A 202 4.37 58.08 -38.74
C GLU A 202 3.53 56.79 -39.05
N GLN A 203 3.13 56.60 -40.32
CA GLN A 203 2.17 55.59 -40.85
C GLN A 203 2.50 55.28 -42.35
N PRO A 204 1.67 54.66 -43.26
CA PRO A 204 0.30 54.09 -43.22
C PRO A 204 0.27 52.53 -43.12
N THR A 205 -0.48 51.62 -43.76
CA THR A 205 -1.43 51.49 -44.92
C THR A 205 -2.38 50.25 -44.74
N SER A 206 -3.36 49.93 -45.60
CA SER A 206 -4.52 50.69 -46.16
C SER A 206 -5.41 49.82 -47.10
N ALA A 207 -6.75 49.95 -47.01
CA ALA A 207 -7.76 49.69 -48.08
C ALA A 207 -8.04 48.23 -48.59
N ASN A 208 -9.16 47.90 -49.27
CA ASN A 208 -10.56 48.43 -49.30
C ASN A 208 -11.55 47.44 -50.00
N ASP A 209 -12.86 47.68 -49.81
CA ASP A 209 -14.06 47.44 -50.69
C ASP A 209 -14.31 46.17 -51.53
N ASN A 210 -15.51 45.59 -51.35
CA ASN A 210 -16.56 45.56 -52.39
C ASN A 210 -17.97 45.20 -51.84
N THR A 211 -19.03 45.45 -52.62
CA THR A 211 -20.49 45.41 -52.24
C THR A 211 -21.29 44.51 -53.23
N PRO A 212 -22.66 44.48 -53.38
CA PRO A 212 -23.80 45.12 -52.67
C PRO A 212 -25.12 44.25 -52.50
N ILE A 213 -26.26 44.89 -52.15
CA ILE A 213 -27.70 44.60 -52.50
C ILE A 213 -28.67 43.95 -51.44
N ALA A 214 -29.68 44.76 -50.99
CA ALA A 214 -31.09 44.45 -50.56
C ALA A 214 -31.35 43.45 -49.38
N ALA A 215 -32.49 43.37 -48.63
CA ALA A 215 -33.76 44.11 -48.40
C ALA A 215 -34.52 43.42 -47.20
N ALA A 216 -35.55 43.91 -46.49
CA ALA A 216 -36.22 45.23 -46.31
C ALA A 216 -37.13 45.22 -45.01
N GLU A 217 -38.31 45.86 -45.02
CA GLU A 217 -39.21 46.24 -43.88
C GLU A 217 -40.72 45.96 -44.25
N PRO A 218 -41.82 46.30 -43.48
CA PRO A 218 -42.06 46.53 -42.03
C PRO A 218 -43.47 46.04 -41.49
N ARG A 219 -43.90 46.50 -40.28
CA ARG A 219 -45.31 46.69 -39.73
C ARG A 219 -46.15 45.46 -39.29
N ALA A 220 -47.17 45.53 -38.39
CA ALA A 220 -47.60 46.51 -37.34
C ALA A 220 -48.72 45.90 -36.41
N ALA A 221 -49.09 46.58 -35.31
CA ALA A 221 -50.17 46.25 -34.34
C ALA A 221 -51.49 47.08 -34.62
N PRO A 222 -52.54 47.24 -33.74
CA PRO A 222 -52.69 47.16 -32.25
C PRO A 222 -53.87 46.22 -31.81
N ASP A 223 -54.65 46.31 -30.68
CA ASP A 223 -54.83 47.26 -29.55
C ASP A 223 -55.60 46.63 -28.32
N ALA A 224 -55.69 47.37 -27.19
CA ALA A 224 -56.65 47.26 -26.07
C ALA A 224 -56.66 45.96 -25.20
N THR A 225 -57.41 45.76 -24.08
CA THR A 225 -58.49 46.51 -23.38
C THR A 225 -58.42 46.33 -21.82
N ASN A 226 -59.52 46.50 -21.04
CA ASN A 226 -59.65 46.36 -19.56
C ASN A 226 -61.12 45.97 -19.18
N PRO A 227 -61.57 45.66 -17.91
CA PRO A 227 -61.08 46.05 -16.56
C PRO A 227 -61.05 44.93 -15.45
N GLY A 228 -60.76 45.29 -14.17
CA GLY A 228 -60.77 44.43 -12.94
C GLY A 228 -62.09 44.44 -12.12
N PRO A 229 -62.15 44.28 -10.75
CA PRO A 229 -61.08 44.32 -9.71
C PRO A 229 -61.22 43.39 -8.42
N ALA A 230 -60.31 43.56 -7.42
CA ALA A 230 -60.46 43.42 -5.93
C ALA A 230 -60.21 42.07 -5.14
N PRO A 231 -59.90 42.10 -3.79
CA PRO A 231 -59.27 41.01 -2.96
C PRO A 231 -60.09 40.66 -1.64
N PRO A 232 -59.58 40.19 -0.45
CA PRO A 232 -58.30 39.59 0.09
C PRO A 232 -58.57 38.22 0.85
N PRO A 233 -58.17 37.83 2.12
CA PRO A 233 -57.01 38.06 3.05
C PRO A 233 -56.40 36.84 3.87
N ALA A 234 -55.17 37.02 4.40
CA ALA A 234 -54.54 36.63 5.71
C ALA A 234 -54.67 35.27 6.50
N LEU A 235 -53.51 34.61 6.70
CA LEU A 235 -52.80 34.14 7.96
C LEU A 235 -53.40 33.28 9.13
N THR A 236 -52.48 32.55 9.81
CA THR A 236 -52.56 31.74 11.08
C THR A 236 -53.23 30.34 10.94
N SER A 237 -53.01 29.31 11.80
CA SER A 237 -52.28 29.14 13.07
C SER A 237 -51.76 27.68 13.28
N ALA A 238 -51.16 27.37 14.45
CA ALA A 238 -50.87 26.03 15.01
C ALA A 238 -50.94 26.12 16.56
N PRO A 239 -50.90 25.04 17.40
CA PRO A 239 -50.75 23.59 17.12
C PRO A 239 -51.70 22.64 17.92
N ALA A 240 -51.44 21.31 17.84
CA ALA A 240 -51.57 20.27 18.90
C ALA A 240 -52.90 19.50 19.21
N THR A 241 -52.68 18.25 19.66
CA THR A 241 -53.49 17.33 20.53
C THR A 241 -54.80 16.66 20.07
N ASP A 242 -54.65 15.38 19.66
CA ASP A 242 -55.14 14.15 20.34
C ASP A 242 -56.61 13.62 20.19
N LEU A 243 -56.71 12.29 20.45
CA LEU A 243 -57.85 11.41 20.76
C LEU A 243 -58.77 10.78 19.67
N ALA A 244 -59.11 9.52 19.99
CA ALA A 244 -60.27 8.70 19.60
C ALA A 244 -60.24 7.83 18.31
N SER A 245 -60.61 6.55 18.50
CA SER A 245 -60.94 5.56 17.45
C SER A 245 -62.40 5.67 16.99
N PRO A 246 -62.81 4.92 15.96
CA PRO A 246 -63.64 3.74 16.26
C PRO A 246 -63.37 2.51 15.37
N ALA A 247 -64.05 1.39 15.66
CA ALA A 247 -64.12 0.19 14.83
C ALA A 247 -65.57 -0.33 14.76
N ALA A 248 -65.97 -0.96 13.65
CA ALA A 248 -67.17 -1.79 13.53
C ALA A 248 -67.13 -2.67 12.25
N GLU A 249 -67.72 -3.86 12.31
CA GLU A 249 -68.01 -4.73 11.15
C GLU A 249 -69.43 -4.43 10.57
N PRO A 250 -69.91 -5.19 9.57
CA PRO A 250 -70.74 -6.34 9.94
C PRO A 250 -70.56 -7.62 9.08
N SER A 251 -71.08 -8.73 9.60
CA SER A 251 -71.27 -10.04 8.94
C SER A 251 -72.62 -10.08 8.15
N LEU A 252 -73.17 -11.15 7.56
CA LEU A 252 -73.22 -12.57 7.94
C LEU A 252 -73.88 -13.41 6.81
N ASN A 253 -73.43 -14.66 6.53
CA ASN A 253 -74.26 -15.85 6.23
C ASN A 253 -73.45 -17.08 5.74
N ALA A 254 -73.98 -18.28 5.98
CA ALA A 254 -73.42 -19.58 5.54
C ALA A 254 -74.56 -20.58 5.19
N PRO A 255 -74.25 -21.71 4.50
CA PRO A 255 -74.36 -23.00 5.21
C PRO A 255 -73.29 -24.06 4.84
N TYR A 256 -73.28 -25.16 5.60
CA TYR A 256 -72.47 -26.39 5.49
C TYR A 256 -73.43 -27.62 5.36
N PRO A 257 -73.00 -28.91 5.21
CA PRO A 257 -71.65 -29.47 5.15
C PRO A 257 -71.38 -30.52 4.03
N ALA A 258 -70.11 -30.96 3.88
CA ALA A 258 -69.73 -32.28 3.37
C ALA A 258 -68.37 -32.72 3.98
N GLN A 259 -68.10 -34.04 4.07
CA GLN A 259 -66.91 -34.60 4.74
C GLN A 259 -65.71 -34.85 3.79
N PRO A 260 -64.47 -34.84 4.29
CA PRO A 260 -63.26 -35.18 3.51
C PRO A 260 -62.94 -36.69 3.48
N PRO A 261 -62.27 -37.20 2.42
CA PRO A 261 -61.70 -38.55 2.40
C PRO A 261 -60.39 -38.65 3.19
N ALA A 262 -60.09 -39.84 3.72
CA ALA A 262 -58.94 -40.11 4.60
C ALA A 262 -57.69 -40.65 3.85
N PRO A 263 -56.47 -40.53 4.43
CA PRO A 263 -55.23 -41.07 3.86
C PRO A 263 -54.95 -42.53 4.26
N SER A 264 -54.10 -43.23 3.50
CA SER A 264 -53.61 -44.60 3.76
C SER A 264 -52.26 -44.83 3.00
N PRO A 265 -51.49 -45.90 3.26
CA PRO A 265 -50.66 -46.10 4.46
C PRO A 265 -49.15 -46.33 4.11
N PRO A 266 -48.22 -46.34 5.09
CA PRO A 266 -46.79 -46.56 4.84
C PRO A 266 -46.37 -48.06 4.82
N PRO A 267 -45.31 -48.44 4.06
CA PRO A 267 -44.66 -49.75 4.13
C PRO A 267 -43.51 -49.82 5.16
N ALA A 268 -43.02 -51.05 5.46
CA ALA A 268 -42.29 -51.41 6.69
C ALA A 268 -40.75 -51.54 6.59
N GLU A 269 -40.11 -51.73 7.75
CA GLU A 269 -38.67 -51.99 7.99
C GLU A 269 -38.29 -53.50 7.94
N PRO A 270 -36.97 -53.81 7.95
CA PRO A 270 -36.39 -55.03 8.55
C PRO A 270 -35.42 -54.75 9.73
N GLU A 271 -35.12 -55.78 10.53
CA GLU A 271 -34.60 -55.74 11.92
C GLU A 271 -33.07 -55.53 12.17
N PRO A 272 -32.64 -55.27 13.44
CA PRO A 272 -31.26 -54.90 13.84
C PRO A 272 -30.47 -55.96 14.66
N PRO A 273 -29.20 -55.67 15.04
CA PRO A 273 -28.53 -56.24 16.23
C PRO A 273 -27.89 -55.11 17.13
N PRO A 274 -27.27 -55.36 18.32
CA PRO A 274 -27.91 -54.99 19.59
C PRO A 274 -27.11 -54.06 20.54
N GLU A 275 -27.78 -53.64 21.63
CA GLU A 275 -27.27 -52.82 22.76
C GLU A 275 -26.48 -53.65 23.81
N PRO A 276 -25.65 -53.04 24.69
CA PRO A 276 -26.12 -52.52 26.00
C PRO A 276 -25.37 -51.26 26.55
N ALA A 277 -25.77 -50.53 27.61
CA ALA A 277 -27.06 -50.38 28.32
C ALA A 277 -26.98 -49.21 29.34
N ALA A 278 -28.15 -48.76 29.84
CA ALA A 278 -28.41 -47.92 31.04
C ALA A 278 -27.94 -46.44 31.02
N GLY A 279 -28.64 -45.48 31.66
CA GLY A 279 -29.87 -45.57 32.48
C GLY A 279 -30.64 -44.23 32.55
N ALA A 280 -31.82 -44.23 33.18
CA ALA A 280 -32.84 -43.18 33.01
C ALA A 280 -32.88 -42.08 34.08
N ALA A 281 -33.40 -40.88 33.72
CA ALA A 281 -34.38 -40.11 34.52
C ALA A 281 -34.94 -38.87 33.77
N THR A 282 -36.25 -38.61 33.93
CA THR A 282 -37.01 -37.37 33.63
C THR A 282 -38.09 -37.21 34.72
N PRO A 283 -38.75 -36.04 34.96
CA PRO A 283 -39.24 -35.04 33.99
C PRO A 283 -38.58 -33.64 34.21
N ALA A 284 -39.15 -32.42 34.19
CA ALA A 284 -40.55 -31.94 34.27
C ALA A 284 -40.79 -30.51 33.70
N THR A 285 -41.90 -29.90 34.13
CA THR A 285 -42.68 -28.78 33.56
C THR A 285 -42.16 -27.36 33.92
N GLY A 286 -42.56 -26.34 33.14
CA GLY A 286 -42.39 -24.88 33.44
C GLY A 286 -43.48 -24.28 34.36
N PRO A 287 -43.88 -22.97 34.26
CA PRO A 287 -43.71 -22.03 33.12
C PRO A 287 -43.42 -20.51 33.43
N ALA A 288 -43.10 -19.76 32.36
CA ALA A 288 -43.36 -18.33 32.02
C ALA A 288 -43.37 -17.13 33.04
N ALA A 289 -42.47 -16.16 32.75
CA ALA A 289 -42.62 -14.66 32.79
C ALA A 289 -42.83 -13.91 34.15
N PRO A 290 -42.73 -12.55 34.25
CA PRO A 290 -42.35 -11.50 33.28
C PRO A 290 -41.31 -10.40 33.74
N ILE A 291 -40.58 -9.79 32.76
CA ILE A 291 -40.27 -8.34 32.50
C ILE A 291 -39.72 -7.37 33.63
N VAL A 292 -39.10 -6.25 33.17
CA VAL A 292 -38.66 -4.96 33.80
C VAL A 292 -37.26 -4.88 34.48
N PRO A 293 -36.59 -3.68 34.49
CA PRO A 293 -35.12 -3.59 34.36
C PRO A 293 -34.38 -2.94 35.55
N VAL A 294 -33.04 -2.86 35.47
CA VAL A 294 -32.17 -2.10 36.38
C VAL A 294 -31.08 -1.35 35.58
N ASP A 295 -30.85 -0.08 35.92
CA ASP A 295 -29.86 0.82 35.31
C ASP A 295 -28.41 0.59 35.81
N PRO A 296 -27.37 1.12 35.11
CA PRO A 296 -25.99 0.69 35.31
C PRO A 296 -25.22 1.46 36.41
N PRO A 297 -24.38 0.79 37.22
CA PRO A 297 -23.39 1.45 38.06
C PRO A 297 -22.13 1.86 37.27
N ARG A 298 -21.62 3.07 37.52
CA ARG A 298 -20.28 3.51 37.07
C ARG A 298 -19.17 3.01 38.04
N PRO A 299 -17.90 3.00 37.62
CA PRO A 299 -16.88 2.12 38.20
C PRO A 299 -16.12 2.70 39.41
N ALA A 300 -15.51 1.81 40.21
CA ALA A 300 -14.50 2.15 41.21
C ALA A 300 -13.43 1.05 41.35
N ALA A 301 -12.18 1.50 41.56
CA ALA A 301 -11.01 0.80 42.14
C ALA A 301 -10.53 -0.57 41.60
N SER A 302 -9.22 -0.62 41.27
CA SER A 302 -8.45 -1.84 40.98
C SER A 302 -7.84 -2.47 42.24
N PRO A 303 -7.64 -3.80 42.28
CA PRO A 303 -6.66 -4.46 43.14
C PRO A 303 -5.40 -4.92 42.37
N SER A 304 -4.27 -5.00 43.07
CA SER A 304 -2.97 -5.48 42.53
C SER A 304 -2.81 -7.01 42.66
N PRO A 305 -1.88 -7.66 41.92
CA PRO A 305 -1.83 -9.13 41.78
C PRO A 305 -1.09 -9.84 42.93
N ALA A 306 -1.48 -11.10 43.18
CA ALA A 306 -0.85 -12.02 44.12
C ALA A 306 -0.36 -13.32 43.43
N ALA A 307 0.52 -14.06 44.11
CA ALA A 307 1.43 -15.06 43.53
C ALA A 307 0.79 -16.30 42.87
N LEU A 308 1.54 -16.87 41.91
CA LEU A 308 1.35 -18.23 41.38
C LEU A 308 2.24 -19.23 42.13
N PRO A 309 1.78 -20.47 42.40
CA PRO A 309 2.64 -21.57 42.86
C PRO A 309 3.43 -22.19 41.68
N GLY A 310 4.67 -22.62 41.94
CA GLY A 310 5.56 -23.22 40.94
C GLY A 310 5.53 -24.76 40.89
N PRO A 311 5.96 -25.40 39.78
CA PRO A 311 6.06 -26.85 39.64
C PRO A 311 7.40 -27.40 40.17
N ALA A 312 7.41 -28.66 40.61
CA ALA A 312 8.58 -29.30 41.23
C ALA A 312 9.16 -30.48 40.42
N THR A 313 10.48 -30.40 40.19
CA THR A 313 11.51 -31.46 40.18
C THR A 313 11.44 -32.65 39.20
N ALA A 314 12.56 -32.82 38.49
CA ALA A 314 12.94 -33.87 37.53
C ALA A 314 13.13 -35.30 38.13
N PRO A 315 13.60 -36.28 37.33
CA PRO A 315 15.06 -36.51 37.33
C PRO A 315 15.71 -36.84 35.96
N SER A 316 17.04 -36.63 35.90
CA SER A 316 17.99 -37.20 34.92
C SER A 316 19.15 -37.83 35.70
N PRO A 317 19.83 -38.88 35.18
CA PRO A 317 21.00 -38.71 34.29
C PRO A 317 20.87 -39.64 33.05
N ALA A 318 21.85 -40.03 32.23
CA ALA A 318 23.32 -39.87 32.13
C ALA A 318 23.71 -40.02 30.61
N LEU A 319 24.94 -39.92 30.08
CA LEU A 319 26.29 -39.51 30.52
C LEU A 319 27.08 -39.14 29.22
N GLY A 320 28.42 -39.02 29.23
CA GLY A 320 29.21 -38.98 27.98
C GLY A 320 30.73 -38.99 28.19
N THR A 321 31.50 -39.21 27.11
CA THR A 321 32.96 -38.89 26.98
C THR A 321 33.49 -39.02 25.52
N THR A 322 34.43 -38.13 25.16
CA THR A 322 35.63 -38.32 24.28
C THR A 322 35.56 -38.69 22.77
N SER A 323 35.80 -37.65 21.94
CA SER A 323 36.86 -37.47 20.90
C SER A 323 36.93 -38.27 19.57
N ALA A 324 36.83 -37.50 18.46
CA ALA A 324 37.32 -37.74 17.08
C ALA A 324 37.54 -36.36 16.38
N GLY A 325 38.15 -36.18 15.20
CA GLY A 325 38.73 -37.15 14.24
C GLY A 325 39.59 -36.57 13.08
N VAL A 326 39.49 -35.27 12.73
CA VAL A 326 40.28 -34.50 11.72
C VAL A 326 39.98 -34.74 10.21
N LEU A 327 39.83 -33.63 9.45
CA LEU A 327 40.30 -33.30 8.08
C LEU A 327 39.39 -32.17 7.49
N ASP A 328 39.86 -30.93 7.23
CA ASP A 328 40.60 -30.41 6.03
C ASP A 328 39.62 -30.12 4.85
N GLN A 329 39.55 -29.00 4.10
CA GLN A 329 40.42 -27.85 3.69
C GLN A 329 39.54 -26.60 3.32
N PRO A 330 40.02 -25.50 2.68
CA PRO A 330 41.38 -24.91 2.55
C PRO A 330 41.46 -23.42 3.01
N SER A 331 42.65 -22.83 2.96
CA SER A 331 42.88 -21.38 3.09
C SER A 331 43.79 -20.84 1.96
N SER A 332 43.75 -19.52 1.69
CA SER A 332 44.60 -18.85 0.69
C SER A 332 45.10 -17.49 1.15
N SER A 333 46.42 -17.30 1.19
CA SER A 333 47.13 -16.04 1.50
C SER A 333 47.58 -15.30 0.23
N PRO A 334 48.02 -14.02 0.32
CA PRO A 334 49.46 -13.69 0.43
C PRO A 334 49.74 -12.33 1.16
N PRO A 335 50.93 -11.69 1.11
CA PRO A 335 52.33 -12.16 1.23
C PRO A 335 53.12 -11.44 2.38
N PRO A 336 54.41 -11.77 2.66
CA PRO A 336 55.18 -11.25 3.82
C PRO A 336 56.45 -10.42 3.51
N ALA A 337 56.90 -9.62 4.49
CA ALA A 337 58.24 -9.03 4.67
C ALA A 337 58.34 -8.37 6.08
N ALA A 338 59.47 -8.23 6.79
CA ALA A 338 60.80 -8.89 6.75
C ALA A 338 61.48 -8.72 8.14
N VAL A 339 62.60 -9.42 8.41
CA VAL A 339 63.32 -9.41 9.71
C VAL A 339 64.68 -8.70 9.60
N LEU A 340 65.03 -7.85 10.59
CA LEU A 340 66.41 -7.46 10.94
C LEU A 340 66.52 -7.17 12.47
N PRO A 341 67.74 -7.12 13.06
CA PRO A 341 67.98 -7.80 14.35
C PRO A 341 68.28 -6.89 15.57
N ALA A 342 68.61 -7.55 16.68
CA ALA A 342 68.79 -7.00 18.02
C ALA A 342 70.06 -6.15 18.25
N ALA A 343 70.03 -5.37 19.34
CA ALA A 343 71.19 -4.76 19.98
C ALA A 343 71.11 -4.96 21.51
N SER A 344 72.25 -5.24 22.13
CA SER A 344 72.40 -5.53 23.58
C SER A 344 72.95 -4.29 24.34
N PRO A 345 73.15 -4.31 25.67
CA PRO A 345 72.74 -3.20 26.53
C PRO A 345 73.82 -2.12 26.77
N ARG A 346 73.39 -1.02 27.40
CA ARG A 346 74.27 -0.10 28.13
C ARG A 346 73.86 -0.01 29.60
N THR A 347 74.78 -0.35 30.49
CA THR A 347 74.68 -0.20 31.94
C THR A 347 75.07 1.22 32.37
N SER A 348 74.28 1.84 33.25
CA SER A 348 74.65 3.09 33.96
C SER A 348 74.10 3.09 35.38
N GLY A 349 74.96 3.43 36.35
CA GLY A 349 74.59 4.08 37.62
C GLY A 349 73.75 3.30 38.65
N ILE A 350 74.35 3.00 39.80
CA ILE A 350 73.64 2.56 41.01
C ILE A 350 73.41 3.77 41.92
N GLY A 351 72.24 3.86 42.57
CA GLY A 351 72.17 4.34 43.96
C GLY A 351 71.51 5.69 44.22
N ALA A 352 70.18 5.70 44.25
CA ALA A 352 69.39 6.53 45.16
C ALA A 352 68.12 5.76 45.57
N PRO A 353 67.72 5.74 46.85
CA PRO A 353 66.41 5.22 47.23
C PRO A 353 65.32 6.17 46.70
N ALA A 354 64.26 5.62 46.11
CA ALA A 354 63.13 6.42 45.65
C ALA A 354 62.43 7.07 46.86
N ALA A 355 62.24 8.39 46.79
CA ALA A 355 61.34 9.09 47.71
C ALA A 355 59.88 8.65 47.44
N PRO A 356 59.02 8.62 48.47
CA PRO A 356 57.59 8.34 48.28
C PRO A 356 56.93 9.39 47.39
N LEU A 357 55.89 9.00 46.64
CA LEU A 357 55.21 9.88 45.69
C LEU A 357 54.53 11.07 46.39
N THR A 358 54.86 12.28 45.96
CA THR A 358 54.28 13.54 46.47
C THR A 358 53.39 14.20 45.42
N GLY A 359 52.16 13.66 45.28
CA GLY A 359 51.10 14.23 44.43
C GLY A 359 51.28 14.09 42.92
N PHE A 360 50.29 14.62 42.19
CA PHE A 360 50.39 14.99 40.78
C PHE A 360 50.56 16.52 40.68
N SER A 361 50.95 17.01 39.51
CA SER A 361 50.99 18.43 39.16
C SER A 361 50.11 18.73 37.94
N ASP A 362 49.80 20.00 37.71
CA ASP A 362 49.00 20.48 36.58
C ASP A 362 49.61 20.05 35.21
N ASP A 363 50.95 19.94 35.13
CA ASP A 363 51.69 19.45 33.96
C ASP A 363 51.50 17.93 33.71
N ASP A 364 51.01 17.17 34.69
CA ASP A 364 50.73 15.73 34.59
C ASP A 364 49.29 15.43 34.08
N GLU A 365 48.43 16.44 33.88
CA GLU A 365 46.99 16.23 33.61
C GLU A 365 46.67 15.71 32.19
N LEU A 366 45.66 14.83 32.09
CA LEU A 366 45.15 14.25 30.86
C LEU A 366 43.61 14.17 30.86
N ILE A 367 42.98 14.94 29.98
CA ILE A 367 41.57 14.73 29.62
C ILE A 367 41.48 13.53 28.66
N LEU A 368 40.68 12.51 28.99
CA LEU A 368 40.55 11.27 28.19
C LEU A 368 39.07 10.91 27.91
N GLU A 369 38.76 10.54 26.66
CA GLU A 369 37.47 9.94 26.27
C GLU A 369 37.41 8.48 26.76
N ILE A 370 36.53 8.18 27.72
CA ILE A 370 36.27 6.80 28.16
C ILE A 370 35.12 6.21 27.33
N THR A 371 35.36 5.06 26.70
CA THR A 371 34.36 4.36 25.88
C THR A 371 34.33 2.87 26.18
N THR A 372 33.15 2.26 26.09
CA THR A 372 33.04 0.80 26.13
C THR A 372 33.44 0.18 24.78
N ALA A 373 33.94 -1.06 24.79
CA ALA A 373 34.43 -1.75 23.58
C ALA A 373 33.40 -1.91 22.44
N ARG A 374 32.11 -1.70 22.72
CA ARG A 374 31.01 -1.69 21.75
C ARG A 374 30.38 -0.31 21.51
N ARG A 375 30.89 0.75 22.17
CA ARG A 375 30.30 2.10 22.24
C ARG A 375 28.84 2.12 22.72
N GLU A 376 28.53 1.25 23.69
CA GLU A 376 27.25 1.21 24.41
C GLU A 376 27.16 2.32 25.48
N LEU A 377 28.32 2.84 25.90
CA LEU A 377 28.53 4.01 26.76
C LEU A 377 29.80 4.76 26.31
N ASN A 378 29.77 6.09 26.39
CA ASN A 378 30.90 7.01 26.20
C ASN A 378 30.84 8.16 27.23
N GLY A 379 31.98 8.79 27.51
CA GLY A 379 32.10 9.93 28.42
C GLY A 379 33.52 10.47 28.45
N THR A 380 33.79 11.41 29.36
CA THR A 380 35.12 12.02 29.56
C THR A 380 35.52 11.87 31.02
N ILE A 381 36.80 11.60 31.28
CA ILE A 381 37.40 11.55 32.62
C ILE A 381 38.68 12.39 32.66
N ILE A 382 39.03 12.90 33.84
CA ILE A 382 40.32 13.53 34.10
C ILE A 382 41.26 12.45 34.68
N ALA A 383 42.45 12.34 34.13
CA ALA A 383 43.47 11.38 34.51
C ALA A 383 44.82 12.10 34.71
N TYR A 384 45.78 11.45 35.35
CA TYR A 384 47.14 11.99 35.50
C TYR A 384 48.19 10.99 34.99
N THR A 385 49.28 11.48 34.37
CA THR A 385 50.37 10.63 33.84
C THR A 385 51.69 10.87 34.56
N GLN A 386 52.04 9.99 35.50
CA GLN A 386 53.34 10.08 36.17
C GLN A 386 54.36 9.15 35.52
N ARG A 387 55.52 9.70 35.09
CA ARG A 387 56.59 8.98 34.37
C ARG A 387 56.11 8.23 33.10
N GLY A 388 55.05 8.73 32.47
CA GLY A 388 54.42 8.12 31.28
C GLY A 388 53.43 6.99 31.58
N ILE A 389 53.06 6.77 32.86
CA ILE A 389 52.07 5.77 33.27
C ILE A 389 50.76 6.47 33.68
N PRO A 390 49.61 6.15 33.06
CA PRO A 390 48.34 6.76 33.41
C PRO A 390 47.76 6.19 34.72
N TYR A 391 47.31 7.10 35.57
CA TYR A 391 46.45 6.86 36.73
C TYR A 391 45.06 7.40 36.43
N LEU A 392 44.04 6.62 36.77
CA LEU A 392 42.64 6.90 36.42
C LEU A 392 41.78 7.00 37.69
N PRO A 393 40.78 7.90 37.73
CA PRO A 393 39.93 8.12 38.89
C PRO A 393 39.01 6.92 39.13
N LEU A 394 39.19 6.24 40.26
CA LEU A 394 38.44 5.04 40.61
C LEU A 394 36.95 5.35 40.82
N GLY A 395 36.62 6.43 41.53
CA GLY A 395 35.24 6.83 41.76
C GLY A 395 34.50 7.24 40.48
N GLU A 396 35.15 7.95 39.55
CA GLU A 396 34.49 8.30 38.28
C GLU A 396 34.27 7.07 37.39
N ILE A 397 35.25 6.18 37.26
CA ILE A 397 35.09 4.93 36.50
C ILE A 397 34.02 4.04 37.14
N ALA A 398 33.91 4.01 38.46
CA ALA A 398 32.82 3.32 39.15
C ALA A 398 31.45 3.93 38.84
N ARG A 399 31.33 5.27 38.89
CA ARG A 399 30.11 6.03 38.53
C ARG A 399 29.72 5.90 37.04
N PHE A 400 30.70 5.66 36.16
CA PHE A 400 30.50 5.46 34.71
C PHE A 400 29.99 4.04 34.39
N LEU A 401 30.49 3.02 35.10
CA LEU A 401 30.16 1.61 34.86
C LEU A 401 29.01 1.06 35.74
N ASP A 402 28.30 1.94 36.46
CA ASP A 402 27.29 1.58 37.49
C ASP A 402 27.80 0.56 38.53
N MET A 403 29.08 0.69 38.92
CA MET A 403 29.68 -0.11 39.99
C MET A 403 29.29 0.45 41.35
N ALA A 404 29.03 -0.43 42.32
CA ALA A 404 28.75 -0.04 43.70
C ALA A 404 30.05 0.16 44.51
N VAL A 405 30.95 1.02 44.02
CA VAL A 405 32.22 1.39 44.68
C VAL A 405 32.20 2.86 45.05
N THR A 406 32.48 3.15 46.31
CA THR A 406 32.53 4.52 46.87
C THR A 406 33.93 4.84 47.33
N VAL A 407 34.44 6.00 46.90
CA VAL A 407 35.66 6.62 47.41
C VAL A 407 35.29 7.64 48.49
N SER A 408 36.15 7.76 49.50
CA SER A 408 35.94 8.52 50.72
C SER A 408 37.28 8.87 51.37
N ASP A 409 37.25 9.59 52.50
CA ASP A 409 38.44 9.96 53.28
C ASP A 409 39.51 10.69 52.44
N ASP A 410 39.10 11.74 51.71
CA ASP A 410 40.01 12.56 50.91
C ASP A 410 40.83 11.73 49.89
N GLY A 411 40.16 10.81 49.18
CA GLY A 411 40.76 9.87 48.22
C GLY A 411 41.51 8.68 48.85
N ARG A 412 41.63 8.59 50.18
CA ARG A 412 42.52 7.61 50.86
C ARG A 412 41.85 6.28 51.19
N TYR A 413 40.52 6.20 51.11
CA TYR A 413 39.77 4.98 51.37
C TYR A 413 38.68 4.74 50.33
N ALA A 414 38.72 3.59 49.66
CA ALA A 414 37.70 3.13 48.73
C ALA A 414 37.14 1.77 49.16
N THR A 415 35.83 1.57 49.04
CA THR A 415 35.18 0.30 49.37
C THR A 415 33.96 0.06 48.48
N GLY A 416 33.62 -1.21 48.22
CA GLY A 416 32.42 -1.60 47.48
C GLY A 416 32.59 -2.83 46.60
N TRP A 417 31.79 -2.97 45.55
CA TRP A 417 31.82 -4.13 44.62
C TRP A 417 31.37 -3.74 43.20
N ALA A 418 31.83 -4.51 42.20
CA ALA A 418 31.53 -4.23 40.78
C ALA A 418 30.30 -4.96 40.24
N VAL A 419 30.14 -6.26 40.56
CA VAL A 419 29.11 -7.12 39.94
C VAL A 419 28.44 -8.04 40.98
N ASP A 420 29.22 -8.58 41.92
CA ASP A 420 28.77 -9.53 42.93
C ASP A 420 29.01 -8.95 44.35
N PRO A 421 27.97 -8.70 45.16
CA PRO A 421 28.12 -8.19 46.53
C PRO A 421 28.89 -9.12 47.48
N SER A 422 29.03 -10.41 47.16
CA SER A 422 29.87 -11.34 47.93
C SER A 422 31.37 -11.17 47.68
N LYS A 423 31.75 -10.31 46.72
CA LYS A 423 33.12 -10.00 46.31
C LYS A 423 33.47 -8.54 46.58
N PRO A 424 33.55 -8.10 47.87
CA PRO A 424 33.93 -6.74 48.19
C PRO A 424 35.41 -6.49 47.84
N VAL A 425 35.66 -5.29 47.32
CA VAL A 425 36.96 -4.67 47.11
C VAL A 425 37.10 -3.53 48.09
N THR A 426 38.22 -3.45 48.80
CA THR A 426 38.56 -2.34 49.70
C THR A 426 40.00 -1.93 49.49
N ILE A 427 40.26 -0.63 49.33
CA ILE A 427 41.59 -0.02 49.21
C ILE A 427 41.77 0.95 50.38
N ASN A 428 42.82 0.76 51.18
CA ASN A 428 43.17 1.66 52.28
C ASN A 428 44.60 2.17 52.11
N LEU A 429 44.74 3.42 51.66
CA LEU A 429 46.05 4.04 51.44
C LEU A 429 46.78 4.38 52.75
N ARG A 430 46.07 4.49 53.89
CA ARG A 430 46.68 4.74 55.21
C ARG A 430 47.43 3.52 55.73
N GLU A 431 46.85 2.33 55.54
CA GLU A 431 47.45 1.05 55.95
C GLU A 431 48.35 0.45 54.85
N GLY A 432 48.27 0.95 53.62
CA GLY A 432 48.94 0.37 52.46
C GLY A 432 48.40 -1.02 52.13
N THR A 433 47.09 -1.23 52.28
CA THR A 433 46.42 -2.53 52.13
C THR A 433 45.34 -2.48 51.06
N ILE A 434 45.15 -3.61 50.39
CA ILE A 434 44.09 -3.83 49.42
C ILE A 434 43.49 -5.21 49.61
N THR A 435 42.17 -5.29 49.72
CA THR A 435 41.43 -6.53 49.99
C THR A 435 40.50 -6.82 48.84
N VAL A 436 40.63 -8.02 48.25
CA VAL A 436 39.81 -8.52 47.13
C VAL A 436 39.50 -9.99 47.39
N ASP A 437 38.26 -10.43 47.21
CA ASP A 437 37.83 -11.82 47.48
C ASP A 437 38.23 -12.33 48.89
N GLY A 438 38.20 -11.43 49.87
CA GLY A 438 38.61 -11.71 51.26
C GLY A 438 40.13 -11.86 51.49
N GLN A 439 40.96 -11.73 50.45
CA GLN A 439 42.42 -11.74 50.57
C GLN A 439 42.96 -10.32 50.69
N THR A 440 43.44 -9.95 51.88
CA THR A 440 44.23 -8.72 52.08
C THR A 440 45.64 -8.90 51.54
N ARG A 441 46.09 -7.97 50.71
CA ARG A 441 47.43 -7.88 50.12
C ARG A 441 48.02 -6.50 50.46
N LYS A 442 49.35 -6.40 50.46
CA LYS A 442 50.02 -5.10 50.58
C LYS A 442 49.97 -4.38 49.23
N LEU A 443 49.53 -3.13 49.25
CA LEU A 443 49.52 -2.23 48.10
C LEU A 443 50.95 -1.70 47.85
N GLY A 444 51.37 -1.60 46.58
CA GLY A 444 52.63 -0.97 46.22
C GLY A 444 52.56 0.57 46.39
N PRO A 445 53.68 1.24 46.70
CA PRO A 445 53.70 2.70 46.87
C PRO A 445 53.32 3.47 45.60
N ASP A 446 53.50 2.84 44.44
CA ASP A 446 53.21 3.40 43.11
C ASP A 446 51.94 2.77 42.49
N ASP A 447 51.08 2.07 43.26
CA ASP A 447 49.86 1.42 42.72
C ASP A 447 48.62 2.34 42.73
N ALA A 448 48.48 3.24 43.73
CA ALA A 448 47.40 4.21 43.82
C ALA A 448 47.79 5.46 44.64
N VAL A 449 47.17 6.60 44.33
CA VAL A 449 47.43 7.92 44.93
C VAL A 449 46.08 8.59 45.26
N ALA A 450 46.01 9.33 46.38
CA ALA A 450 44.89 10.22 46.69
C ALA A 450 45.17 11.64 46.18
N PHE A 451 44.24 12.24 45.44
CA PHE A 451 44.37 13.59 44.87
C PHE A 451 42.99 14.24 44.63
N ASP A 452 42.82 15.53 44.93
CA ASP A 452 41.54 16.28 45.06
C ASP A 452 40.33 15.43 45.51
N GLY A 453 40.48 14.70 46.63
CA GLY A 453 39.41 13.90 47.23
C GLY A 453 39.03 12.60 46.49
N GLU A 454 39.66 12.28 45.36
CA GLU A 454 39.41 11.09 44.55
C GLU A 454 40.60 10.11 44.60
N LEU A 455 40.36 8.81 44.39
CA LEU A 455 41.38 7.77 44.44
C LEU A 455 41.85 7.45 43.02
N TYR A 456 43.05 7.89 42.68
CA TYR A 456 43.67 7.63 41.38
C TYR A 456 44.42 6.31 41.41
N LEU A 457 43.86 5.31 40.73
CA LEU A 457 44.41 3.96 40.62
C LEU A 457 45.18 3.83 39.30
N ARG A 458 46.34 3.19 39.32
CA ARG A 458 47.13 2.99 38.09
C ARG A 458 46.37 2.11 37.09
N ALA A 459 46.34 2.48 35.81
CA ALA A 459 45.39 1.93 34.84
C ALA A 459 45.43 0.39 34.67
N ASP A 460 46.61 -0.21 34.84
CA ASP A 460 46.82 -1.67 34.80
C ASP A 460 46.15 -2.39 35.99
N ARG A 461 46.07 -1.75 37.15
CA ARG A 461 45.52 -2.34 38.39
C ARG A 461 44.02 -2.56 38.38
N PHE A 462 43.27 -1.88 37.52
CA PHE A 462 41.82 -2.10 37.43
C PHE A 462 41.45 -3.56 37.08
N ALA A 463 42.31 -4.26 36.33
CA ALA A 463 42.14 -5.68 36.00
C ALA A 463 42.52 -6.65 37.14
N ASP A 464 43.25 -6.19 38.16
CA ASP A 464 43.55 -6.96 39.38
C ASP A 464 42.37 -6.92 40.38
N LEU A 465 41.54 -5.87 40.32
CA LEU A 465 40.46 -5.62 41.28
C LEU A 465 39.06 -5.96 40.75
N PHE A 466 38.82 -5.76 39.46
CA PHE A 466 37.51 -5.87 38.84
C PHE A 466 37.57 -6.73 37.56
N PRO A 467 36.49 -7.44 37.19
CA PRO A 467 36.47 -8.33 36.03
C PRO A 467 36.29 -7.54 34.71
N LEU A 468 37.22 -6.61 34.46
CA LEU A 468 37.32 -5.78 33.26
C LEU A 468 38.79 -5.62 32.84
N THR A 469 39.02 -4.95 31.72
CA THR A 469 40.34 -4.52 31.26
C THR A 469 40.21 -3.09 30.72
N LEU A 470 41.13 -2.20 31.08
CA LEU A 470 41.21 -0.84 30.53
C LEU A 470 42.38 -0.77 29.54
N THR A 471 42.11 -0.23 28.35
CA THR A 471 43.14 -0.02 27.31
C THR A 471 43.29 1.48 27.06
N THR A 472 44.29 2.09 27.70
CA THR A 472 44.61 3.53 27.59
C THR A 472 45.44 3.81 26.33
N ASN A 473 44.95 4.66 25.43
CA ASN A 473 45.68 5.14 24.26
C ASN A 473 45.94 6.64 24.37
N LEU A 474 47.08 7.01 24.96
CA LEU A 474 47.45 8.40 25.22
C LEU A 474 47.55 9.24 23.93
N ARG A 475 47.98 8.65 22.80
CA ARG A 475 48.04 9.35 21.51
C ARG A 475 46.66 9.71 20.95
N ALA A 476 45.63 8.93 21.29
CA ALA A 476 44.25 9.17 20.87
C ALA A 476 43.38 9.63 22.05
N GLN A 477 44.00 10.15 23.14
CA GLN A 477 43.36 10.64 24.36
C GLN A 477 42.11 9.84 24.79
N SER A 478 42.23 8.51 24.84
CA SER A 478 41.07 7.63 25.06
C SER A 478 41.38 6.41 25.92
N VAL A 479 40.33 5.89 26.59
CA VAL A 479 40.35 4.68 27.42
C VAL A 479 39.24 3.75 26.96
N THR A 480 39.59 2.61 26.36
CA THR A 480 38.62 1.58 25.99
C THR A 480 38.41 0.61 27.14
N VAL A 481 37.19 0.56 27.67
CA VAL A 481 36.74 -0.40 28.69
C VAL A 481 36.27 -1.68 28.01
N GLN A 482 36.87 -2.81 28.38
CA GLN A 482 36.40 -4.15 28.00
C GLN A 482 36.03 -4.96 29.24
N THR A 483 34.74 -5.19 29.43
CA THR A 483 34.18 -6.06 30.47
C THR A 483 34.49 -7.54 30.17
N ARG A 484 34.73 -8.35 31.21
CA ARG A 484 34.97 -9.80 31.10
C ARG A 484 33.75 -10.64 31.51
N VAL A 485 32.82 -10.06 32.25
CA VAL A 485 31.49 -10.58 32.59
C VAL A 485 30.46 -9.46 32.39
N PRO A 486 29.15 -9.74 32.27
CA PRO A 486 28.14 -8.69 32.05
C PRO A 486 27.98 -7.77 33.27
N PHE A 487 28.35 -6.50 33.13
CA PHE A 487 28.23 -5.48 34.19
C PHE A 487 26.78 -5.00 34.40
N PRO A 488 26.45 -4.31 35.52
CA PRO A 488 25.08 -3.87 35.82
C PRO A 488 24.43 -3.03 34.71
N PHE A 489 25.20 -2.16 34.03
CA PHE A 489 24.70 -1.35 32.91
C PHE A 489 24.34 -2.22 31.68
N GLU A 490 25.17 -3.21 31.33
CA GLU A 490 24.89 -4.16 30.23
C GLU A 490 23.64 -4.98 30.53
N GLN A 491 23.48 -5.42 31.79
CA GLN A 491 22.29 -6.15 32.23
C GLN A 491 21.03 -5.26 32.21
N ARG A 492 21.14 -3.95 32.41
CA ARG A 492 20.04 -2.98 32.20
C ARG A 492 19.71 -2.87 30.71
N LEU A 493 20.70 -2.58 29.87
CA LEU A 493 20.55 -2.42 28.42
C LEU A 493 19.99 -3.69 27.74
N ALA A 494 20.40 -4.87 28.20
CA ALA A 494 19.85 -6.17 27.75
C ALA A 494 18.37 -6.35 28.14
N ARG A 495 17.93 -5.83 29.30
CA ARG A 495 16.52 -5.85 29.71
C ARG A 495 15.67 -4.82 28.95
N GLU A 496 16.24 -3.68 28.60
CA GLU A 496 15.58 -2.65 27.79
C GLU A 496 15.42 -3.11 26.34
N THR A 497 16.50 -3.55 25.69
CA THR A 497 16.44 -4.15 24.35
C THR A 497 15.54 -5.40 24.29
N ALA A 498 15.50 -6.24 25.33
CA ALA A 498 14.55 -7.35 25.40
C ALA A 498 13.08 -6.87 25.51
N ARG A 499 12.80 -5.78 26.23
CA ARG A 499 11.46 -5.15 26.27
C ARG A 499 11.08 -4.59 24.91
N ASP A 500 12.00 -3.96 24.18
CA ASP A 500 11.74 -3.41 22.85
C ASP A 500 11.64 -4.50 21.76
N LEU A 501 12.33 -5.63 21.92
CA LEU A 501 12.13 -6.84 21.13
C LEU A 501 10.78 -7.51 21.41
N LEU A 502 10.22 -7.37 22.62
CA LEU A 502 8.86 -7.81 22.94
C LEU A 502 7.81 -6.86 22.34
N LYS A 503 8.00 -5.53 22.44
CA LYS A 503 7.15 -4.54 21.75
C LYS A 503 7.12 -4.80 20.23
N SER A 504 8.27 -4.95 19.60
CA SER A 504 8.38 -5.17 18.14
C SER A 504 7.96 -6.56 17.66
N ARG A 505 7.82 -7.55 18.55
CA ARG A 505 7.13 -8.81 18.26
C ARG A 505 5.61 -8.69 18.28
N GLN A 506 5.02 -7.68 18.94
CA GLN A 506 3.58 -7.39 18.88
C GLN A 506 3.17 -6.60 17.62
N GLY A 507 3.60 -7.08 16.45
CA GLY A 507 3.10 -6.65 15.14
C GLY A 507 3.81 -5.43 14.57
N ARG A 508 4.12 -5.51 13.27
CA ARG A 508 4.72 -4.42 12.49
C ARG A 508 3.66 -3.40 12.04
N ARG A 509 3.02 -2.75 12.99
CA ARG A 509 2.62 -1.35 12.83
C ARG A 509 3.84 -0.50 13.23
N ASP A 510 4.08 0.62 12.56
CA ASP A 510 5.08 1.55 13.06
C ASP A 510 4.61 2.10 14.42
N GLY A 511 5.44 1.96 15.45
CA GLY A 511 5.11 2.25 16.86
C GLY A 511 4.94 3.74 17.19
N ARG A 512 4.74 4.58 16.17
CA ARG A 512 4.42 6.00 16.28
C ARG A 512 2.99 6.17 15.80
N SER A 513 2.04 6.09 16.73
CA SER A 513 0.65 6.45 16.45
C SER A 513 0.55 7.96 16.27
N PHE A 514 0.75 8.42 15.03
CA PHE A 514 0.63 9.83 14.67
C PHE A 514 -0.72 10.41 15.08
N THR A 515 -0.73 11.68 15.49
CA THR A 515 -1.96 12.37 15.89
C THR A 515 -2.94 12.36 14.72
N ARG A 516 -4.17 11.94 15.00
CA ARG A 516 -5.16 11.67 13.96
C ARG A 516 -6.07 12.85 13.73
N ILE A 517 -6.25 13.22 12.46
CA ILE A 517 -6.95 14.43 12.04
C ILE A 517 -8.14 14.07 11.17
N ALA A 518 -9.27 14.72 11.43
CA ALA A 518 -10.52 14.51 10.70
C ALA A 518 -10.56 15.34 9.42
N THR A 519 -11.08 14.76 8.34
CA THR A 519 -11.36 15.43 7.07
C THR A 519 -12.87 15.69 6.92
N PRO A 520 -13.38 16.85 7.36
CA PRO A 520 -14.82 17.13 7.36
C PRO A 520 -15.38 17.29 5.94
N TRP A 521 -16.59 16.77 5.71
CA TRP A 521 -17.31 17.00 4.44
C TRP A 521 -17.81 18.43 4.33
N ARG A 522 -17.61 19.05 3.16
CA ARG A 522 -18.02 20.43 2.86
C ARG A 522 -19.35 20.46 2.08
N PRO A 523 -20.17 21.52 2.20
CA PRO A 523 -21.41 21.66 1.42
C PRO A 523 -21.13 21.78 -0.09
N LEU A 524 -20.01 22.41 -0.46
CA LEU A 524 -19.51 22.52 -1.82
C LEU A 524 -17.99 22.71 -1.78
N GLU A 525 -17.27 22.02 -2.65
CA GLU A 525 -15.85 22.19 -2.93
C GLU A 525 -15.66 22.33 -4.45
N LEU A 526 -14.65 23.08 -4.89
CA LEU A 526 -14.32 23.17 -6.31
C LEU A 526 -13.63 21.86 -6.72
N PRO A 527 -14.18 21.08 -7.66
CA PRO A 527 -13.69 19.74 -7.92
C PRO A 527 -12.30 19.75 -8.56
N LEU A 528 -11.46 18.81 -8.16
CA LEU A 528 -10.26 18.45 -8.91
C LEU A 528 -10.68 17.74 -10.19
N ALA A 529 -10.03 18.08 -11.30
CA ALA A 529 -10.37 17.58 -12.63
C ALA A 529 -9.18 16.88 -13.28
N ASP A 530 -9.32 15.61 -13.68
CA ASP A 530 -8.36 14.94 -14.56
C ASP A 530 -8.91 14.96 -15.99
N VAL A 531 -8.19 15.61 -16.90
CA VAL A 531 -8.52 15.72 -18.32
C VAL A 531 -7.50 14.94 -19.14
N GLU A 532 -7.99 14.10 -20.06
CA GLU A 532 -7.16 13.39 -21.02
C GLU A 532 -7.74 13.51 -22.43
N LEU A 533 -6.98 14.15 -23.32
CA LEU A 533 -7.29 14.31 -24.74
C LEU A 533 -6.45 13.31 -25.55
N ARG A 534 -7.08 12.58 -26.47
CA ARG A 534 -6.46 11.60 -27.37
C ARG A 534 -6.81 11.93 -28.81
N LEU A 535 -5.80 12.25 -29.62
CA LEU A 535 -5.94 12.36 -31.06
C LEU A 535 -5.47 11.04 -31.67
N ALA A 536 -6.42 10.19 -32.06
CA ALA A 536 -6.18 8.84 -32.57
C ALA A 536 -6.41 8.78 -34.08
N SER A 537 -5.62 7.96 -34.78
CA SER A 537 -5.82 7.63 -36.19
C SER A 537 -5.41 6.18 -36.44
N ASP A 538 -6.33 5.35 -36.92
CA ASP A 538 -6.07 3.93 -37.18
C ASP A 538 -6.86 3.44 -38.41
N THR A 539 -6.47 2.28 -38.94
CA THR A 539 -7.09 1.68 -40.14
C THR A 539 -8.55 1.23 -39.97
N THR A 540 -9.12 1.23 -38.76
CA THR A 540 -10.48 0.70 -38.50
C THR A 540 -11.52 1.78 -38.25
N ARG A 541 -11.14 2.82 -37.50
CA ARG A 541 -11.99 3.95 -37.11
C ARG A 541 -11.55 5.28 -37.72
N GLY A 542 -10.42 5.31 -38.45
CA GLY A 542 -9.86 6.54 -39.01
C GLY A 542 -9.43 7.55 -37.94
N THR A 543 -9.27 8.80 -38.35
CA THR A 543 -8.88 9.90 -37.45
C THR A 543 -10.06 10.38 -36.59
N ARG A 544 -9.82 10.57 -35.30
CA ARG A 544 -10.81 11.05 -34.30
C ARG A 544 -10.11 11.71 -33.11
N SER A 545 -10.89 12.52 -32.39
CA SER A 545 -10.55 13.00 -31.04
C SER A 545 -11.40 12.27 -30.01
N GLU A 546 -10.78 11.64 -29.03
CA GLU A 546 -11.42 11.08 -27.83
C GLU A 546 -11.03 11.94 -26.62
N THR A 547 -11.94 12.15 -25.67
CA THR A 547 -11.71 12.96 -24.48
C THR A 547 -12.32 12.31 -23.25
N ASP A 548 -11.49 11.99 -22.25
CA ASP A 548 -11.93 11.59 -20.91
C ASP A 548 -11.85 12.79 -19.95
N LEU A 549 -12.89 12.96 -19.14
CA LEU A 549 -12.98 13.89 -18.03
C LEU A 549 -13.35 13.13 -16.76
N ARG A 550 -12.58 13.33 -15.68
CA ARG A 550 -12.94 12.90 -14.33
C ARG A 550 -13.02 14.12 -13.44
N LEU A 551 -14.10 14.27 -12.67
CA LEU A 551 -14.24 15.29 -11.64
C LEU A 551 -14.45 14.62 -10.29
N ALA A 552 -13.86 15.15 -9.23
CA ALA A 552 -14.21 14.76 -7.88
C ALA A 552 -14.06 15.91 -6.88
N GLY A 553 -14.86 15.91 -5.82
CA GLY A 553 -14.85 16.90 -4.74
C GLY A 553 -16.13 16.78 -3.90
N ASP A 554 -16.22 17.52 -2.80
CA ASP A 554 -17.43 17.52 -1.98
C ASP A 554 -18.59 18.34 -2.58
N LEU A 555 -19.79 17.77 -2.53
CA LEU A 555 -21.06 18.35 -2.97
C LEU A 555 -22.19 17.87 -2.04
N ALA A 556 -22.97 18.79 -1.48
CA ALA A 556 -24.03 18.53 -0.51
C ALA A 556 -23.56 17.65 0.68
N TRP A 557 -22.35 17.92 1.20
CA TRP A 557 -21.68 17.13 2.23
C TRP A 557 -21.48 15.63 1.87
N LEU A 558 -21.50 15.27 0.59
CA LEU A 558 -21.10 13.97 0.06
C LEU A 558 -19.87 14.16 -0.83
N THR A 559 -18.98 13.18 -0.89
CA THR A 559 -17.92 13.19 -1.90
C THR A 559 -18.52 12.74 -3.23
N ALA A 560 -18.57 13.66 -4.19
CA ALA A 560 -19.05 13.42 -5.55
C ALA A 560 -17.89 13.00 -6.46
N ARG A 561 -18.18 12.08 -7.39
CA ARG A 561 -17.22 11.58 -8.38
C ARG A 561 -17.95 11.43 -9.70
N SER A 562 -17.53 12.12 -10.75
CA SER A 562 -18.05 11.91 -12.09
C SER A 562 -16.97 11.49 -13.07
N PHE A 563 -17.39 10.70 -14.05
CA PHE A 563 -16.60 10.32 -15.21
C PHE A 563 -17.43 10.55 -16.46
N LEU A 564 -16.85 11.21 -17.44
CA LEU A 564 -17.42 11.42 -18.77
C LEU A 564 -16.36 11.07 -19.81
N THR A 565 -16.76 10.37 -20.86
CA THR A 565 -15.90 10.14 -22.03
C THR A 565 -16.68 10.40 -23.31
N ALA A 566 -16.03 11.03 -24.28
CA ALA A 566 -16.62 11.49 -25.53
C ALA A 566 -15.69 11.27 -26.72
N ASP A 567 -16.28 11.02 -27.88
CA ASP A 567 -15.63 10.73 -29.16
C ASP A 567 -16.21 11.66 -30.23
N SER A 568 -15.34 12.37 -30.95
CA SER A 568 -15.68 13.24 -32.08
C SER A 568 -16.61 12.62 -33.12
N GLN A 569 -16.62 11.29 -33.27
CA GLN A 569 -17.47 10.57 -34.22
C GLN A 569 -18.83 10.14 -33.62
N ARG A 570 -18.96 10.09 -32.28
CA ARG A 570 -20.10 9.45 -31.57
C ARG A 570 -20.72 10.28 -30.44
N GLY A 571 -20.19 11.47 -30.14
CA GLY A 571 -20.65 12.29 -29.01
C GLY A 571 -20.17 11.72 -27.67
N VAL A 572 -20.94 11.95 -26.59
CA VAL A 572 -20.63 11.38 -25.27
C VAL A 572 -20.97 9.89 -25.27
N THR A 573 -19.96 9.03 -25.13
CA THR A 573 -20.09 7.58 -25.24
C THR A 573 -20.36 6.89 -23.90
N ALA A 574 -19.93 7.49 -22.78
CA ALA A 574 -20.37 7.11 -21.45
C ALA A 574 -20.29 8.28 -20.45
N ALA A 575 -21.22 8.33 -19.50
CA ALA A 575 -21.19 9.22 -18.35
C ALA A 575 -21.64 8.47 -17.09
N ARG A 576 -21.00 8.78 -15.94
CA ARG A 576 -21.21 8.17 -14.62
C ARG A 576 -21.10 9.22 -13.51
N LEU A 577 -21.85 9.06 -12.42
CA LEU A 577 -21.79 9.85 -11.19
C LEU A 577 -22.01 8.96 -9.94
N GLU A 578 -21.05 8.94 -9.03
CA GLU A 578 -21.18 8.38 -7.68
C GLU A 578 -21.26 9.54 -6.67
N LEU A 579 -22.26 9.54 -5.79
CA LEU A 579 -22.30 10.41 -4.60
C LEU A 579 -22.29 9.53 -3.35
N GLY A 580 -21.46 9.84 -2.35
CA GLY A 580 -21.44 9.04 -1.13
C GLY A 580 -20.50 9.54 -0.05
N ARG A 581 -20.27 8.72 0.97
CA ARG A 581 -19.20 8.91 1.96
C ARG A 581 -18.47 7.60 2.19
N ARG A 582 -17.18 7.72 2.53
CA ARG A 582 -16.30 6.63 2.95
C ARG A 582 -15.52 7.11 4.17
N ASP A 583 -15.58 6.34 5.25
CA ASP A 583 -14.94 6.59 6.53
C ASP A 583 -14.39 5.25 7.06
N PRO A 584 -13.07 5.09 7.23
CA PRO A 584 -12.50 3.83 7.71
C PRO A 584 -12.83 3.48 9.17
N ASP A 585 -13.51 4.36 9.93
CA ASP A 585 -13.82 4.13 11.36
C ASP A 585 -15.23 3.60 11.64
N GLY A 586 -16.15 3.77 10.69
CA GLY A 586 -17.57 3.52 10.93
C GLY A 586 -18.33 4.74 11.51
N GLY A 587 -17.82 5.97 11.37
CA GLY A 587 -18.48 7.17 11.90
C GLY A 587 -19.75 7.60 11.15
N LEU A 588 -20.17 6.90 10.09
CA LEU A 588 -21.34 7.25 9.29
C LEU A 588 -22.62 6.61 9.85
N LEU A 589 -23.73 7.34 9.74
CA LEU A 589 -25.07 6.88 10.14
C LEU A 589 -25.21 6.47 11.62
N GLY A 590 -24.35 6.99 12.49
CA GLY A 590 -24.48 6.88 13.95
C GLY A 590 -24.41 5.43 14.46
N PRO A 591 -25.44 4.90 15.14
CA PRO A 591 -25.39 3.58 15.77
C PRO A 591 -25.27 2.41 14.77
N LEU A 592 -25.44 2.65 13.47
CA LEU A 592 -25.18 1.64 12.43
C LEU A 592 -23.67 1.39 12.20
N GLY A 593 -22.79 2.32 12.62
CA GLY A 593 -21.34 2.14 12.51
C GLY A 593 -20.84 2.09 11.06
N ALA A 594 -21.52 2.75 10.11
CA ALA A 594 -21.29 2.53 8.68
C ALA A 594 -19.95 3.13 8.21
N THR A 595 -19.19 2.36 7.42
CA THR A 595 -17.89 2.77 6.85
C THR A 595 -18.03 3.31 5.43
N ALA A 596 -19.09 2.94 4.71
CA ALA A 596 -19.36 3.47 3.38
C ALA A 596 -20.84 3.46 3.05
N PHE A 597 -21.30 4.49 2.36
CA PHE A 597 -22.54 4.46 1.59
C PHE A 597 -22.36 5.22 0.28
N GLY A 598 -23.12 4.82 -0.75
CA GLY A 598 -23.10 5.45 -2.06
C GLY A 598 -24.44 5.35 -2.78
N LEU A 599 -24.72 6.32 -3.63
CA LEU A 599 -25.86 6.36 -4.53
C LEU A 599 -25.43 6.83 -5.93
N GLY A 600 -26.19 6.43 -6.94
CA GLY A 600 -25.86 6.67 -8.34
C GLY A 600 -25.19 5.45 -8.96
N ASP A 601 -24.09 5.64 -9.68
CA ASP A 601 -23.36 4.58 -10.38
C ASP A 601 -22.47 3.78 -9.42
N VAL A 602 -23.05 2.74 -8.80
CA VAL A 602 -22.43 1.94 -7.72
C VAL A 602 -22.22 0.47 -8.14
N THR A 603 -21.75 -0.35 -7.20
CA THR A 603 -21.53 -1.80 -7.40
C THR A 603 -22.24 -2.62 -6.33
N SER A 604 -22.88 -3.73 -6.71
CA SER A 604 -23.59 -4.59 -5.76
C SER A 604 -22.67 -5.44 -4.89
N THR A 605 -23.04 -5.65 -3.63
CA THR A 605 -22.37 -6.58 -2.71
C THR A 605 -22.44 -8.02 -3.25
N PRO A 606 -21.31 -8.74 -3.41
CA PRO A 606 -21.31 -10.17 -3.73
C PRO A 606 -21.63 -11.02 -2.49
N LEU A 607 -22.17 -12.23 -2.68
CA LEU A 607 -22.40 -13.19 -1.60
C LEU A 607 -21.31 -14.30 -1.56
N ALA A 608 -21.31 -15.14 -0.52
CA ALA A 608 -20.39 -16.29 -0.39
C ALA A 608 -20.58 -17.38 -1.47
N MET A 609 -21.75 -17.39 -2.11
CA MET A 609 -22.13 -18.15 -3.31
C MET A 609 -23.40 -17.52 -3.90
N GLY A 610 -23.64 -17.69 -5.20
CA GLY A 610 -24.82 -17.13 -5.87
C GLY A 610 -24.47 -15.92 -6.73
N PRO A 611 -25.20 -14.79 -6.65
CA PRO A 611 -24.95 -13.61 -7.49
C PRO A 611 -23.60 -12.92 -7.21
N ALA A 612 -22.93 -12.51 -8.28
CA ALA A 612 -21.67 -11.76 -8.22
C ALA A 612 -21.91 -10.23 -8.15
N SER A 613 -20.83 -9.49 -7.87
CA SER A 613 -20.76 -8.03 -7.96
C SER A 613 -21.04 -7.57 -9.40
N VAL A 614 -22.05 -6.73 -9.62
CA VAL A 614 -22.31 -6.04 -10.89
C VAL A 614 -22.32 -4.53 -10.68
N ALA A 615 -21.92 -3.78 -11.71
CA ALA A 615 -22.06 -2.33 -11.72
C ALA A 615 -23.46 -1.91 -12.19
N GLY A 616 -23.95 -0.78 -11.69
CA GLY A 616 -25.20 -0.19 -12.14
C GLY A 616 -25.74 0.92 -11.24
N ARG A 617 -26.72 1.65 -11.75
CA ARG A 617 -27.47 2.69 -11.04
C ARG A 617 -28.18 2.08 -9.83
N GLY A 618 -27.92 2.62 -8.64
CA GLY A 618 -28.50 2.08 -7.42
C GLY A 618 -28.01 2.73 -6.13
N LEU A 619 -28.07 1.93 -5.06
CA LEU A 619 -27.67 2.26 -3.71
C LEU A 619 -26.71 1.18 -3.16
N TYR A 620 -25.76 1.60 -2.33
CA TYR A 620 -24.85 0.74 -1.56
C TYR A 620 -24.68 1.29 -0.14
N LEU A 621 -24.58 0.39 0.85
CA LEU A 621 -24.34 0.70 2.27
C LEU A 621 -23.57 -0.46 2.92
N GLY A 622 -22.60 -0.17 3.79
CA GLY A 622 -21.99 -1.19 4.66
C GLY A 622 -21.06 -0.62 5.74
N ASN A 623 -20.60 -1.49 6.63
CA ASN A 623 -19.59 -1.18 7.65
C ASN A 623 -18.31 -2.05 7.54
N GLY A 624 -18.14 -2.79 6.45
CA GLY A 624 -16.93 -3.57 6.19
C GLY A 624 -15.66 -2.71 6.08
N SER A 625 -14.53 -3.27 6.51
CA SER A 625 -13.22 -2.63 6.35
C SER A 625 -12.77 -2.63 4.89
N LEU A 626 -12.34 -1.47 4.37
CA LEU A 626 -11.94 -1.26 2.97
C LEU A 626 -10.67 -2.05 2.55
N GLU A 627 -9.96 -2.65 3.51
CA GLU A 627 -8.65 -3.31 3.33
C GLU A 627 -8.59 -4.75 3.87
N ARG A 628 -9.68 -5.29 4.46
CA ARG A 628 -9.72 -6.64 5.03
C ARG A 628 -10.39 -7.62 4.06
N ALA A 629 -9.86 -8.84 3.95
CA ALA A 629 -10.50 -9.96 3.27
C ALA A 629 -10.20 -11.31 3.96
N SER A 630 -10.93 -12.37 3.60
CA SER A 630 -10.61 -13.77 3.93
C SER A 630 -9.76 -14.42 2.84
N VAL A 631 -8.88 -15.36 3.22
CA VAL A 631 -8.16 -16.28 2.32
C VAL A 631 -9.10 -17.11 1.41
N PHE A 632 -10.38 -17.18 1.77
CA PHE A 632 -11.44 -17.86 1.04
C PHE A 632 -12.19 -16.97 0.05
N ASP A 633 -12.02 -15.67 0.16
CA ASP A 633 -12.63 -14.71 -0.74
C ASP A 633 -11.84 -14.67 -2.05
N ARG A 634 -12.44 -14.05 -3.05
CA ARG A 634 -11.75 -13.66 -4.26
C ARG A 634 -12.06 -12.19 -4.47
N ILE A 635 -11.02 -11.37 -4.52
CA ILE A 635 -11.22 -9.93 -4.67
C ILE A 635 -11.54 -9.62 -6.13
N GLU A 636 -12.31 -8.57 -6.33
CA GLU A 636 -12.48 -7.94 -7.62
C GLU A 636 -11.68 -6.64 -7.63
N LEU A 637 -10.87 -6.43 -8.67
CA LEU A 637 -10.12 -5.20 -8.87
C LEU A 637 -10.64 -4.52 -10.13
N ARG A 638 -11.49 -3.51 -9.93
CA ARG A 638 -11.97 -2.56 -10.94
C ARG A 638 -11.24 -1.23 -10.81
N GLY A 639 -11.10 -0.54 -11.94
CA GLY A 639 -10.68 0.86 -12.01
C GLY A 639 -10.76 1.34 -13.46
N ASP A 640 -10.70 2.65 -13.69
CA ASP A 640 -10.83 3.18 -15.05
C ASP A 640 -9.65 2.74 -15.95
N MET A 641 -9.98 2.33 -17.18
CA MET A 641 -9.02 1.96 -18.21
C MET A 641 -9.43 2.58 -19.55
N PRO A 642 -8.54 3.32 -20.23
CA PRO A 642 -8.79 3.85 -21.56
C PRO A 642 -9.00 2.78 -22.64
N ASP A 643 -9.61 3.19 -23.75
CA ASP A 643 -9.69 2.40 -24.98
C ASP A 643 -8.31 1.88 -25.42
N GLY A 644 -8.27 0.61 -25.84
CA GLY A 644 -7.06 -0.05 -26.33
C GLY A 644 -6.01 -0.41 -25.28
N PHE A 645 -6.19 -0.09 -23.99
CA PHE A 645 -5.23 -0.49 -22.95
C PHE A 645 -5.36 -1.96 -22.57
N GLU A 646 -4.23 -2.53 -22.19
CA GLU A 646 -4.11 -3.79 -21.47
C GLU A 646 -3.77 -3.50 -20.00
N ALA A 647 -4.05 -4.46 -19.12
CA ALA A 647 -3.75 -4.37 -17.71
C ALA A 647 -3.11 -5.69 -17.25
N GLU A 648 -1.94 -5.62 -16.62
CA GLU A 648 -1.34 -6.73 -15.90
C GLU A 648 -1.62 -6.58 -14.39
N LEU A 649 -2.08 -7.64 -13.73
CA LEU A 649 -2.26 -7.69 -12.29
C LEU A 649 -1.16 -8.50 -11.63
N TYR A 650 -0.37 -7.85 -10.79
CA TYR A 650 0.60 -8.50 -9.92
C TYR A 650 0.11 -8.61 -8.48
N ARG A 651 0.53 -9.66 -7.76
CA ARG A 651 0.43 -9.81 -6.30
C ARG A 651 1.79 -10.21 -5.76
N ASN A 652 2.29 -9.49 -4.76
CA ASN A 652 3.60 -9.78 -4.14
C ASN A 652 4.72 -9.92 -5.20
N ASN A 653 4.69 -9.02 -6.19
CA ASN A 653 5.55 -8.97 -7.39
C ASN A 653 5.41 -10.13 -8.41
N ILE A 654 4.58 -11.14 -8.17
CA ILE A 654 4.27 -12.22 -9.12
C ILE A 654 3.07 -11.81 -10.00
N LEU A 655 3.12 -12.05 -11.31
CA LEU A 655 1.99 -11.85 -12.23
C LEU A 655 0.89 -12.90 -11.96
N ILE A 656 -0.36 -12.47 -11.74
CA ILE A 656 -1.52 -13.34 -11.60
C ILE A 656 -2.33 -13.41 -12.90
N ASP A 657 -2.69 -12.25 -13.46
CA ASP A 657 -3.78 -12.13 -14.42
C ASP A 657 -3.53 -10.98 -15.41
N THR A 658 -4.18 -11.01 -16.58
CA THR A 658 -4.15 -9.94 -17.58
C THR A 658 -5.52 -9.68 -18.19
N ALA A 659 -5.82 -8.41 -18.49
CA ALA A 659 -7.06 -7.97 -19.13
C ALA A 659 -6.74 -7.09 -20.34
N THR A 660 -7.38 -7.34 -21.49
CA THR A 660 -7.09 -6.68 -22.77
C THR A 660 -8.32 -5.92 -23.27
N GLY A 661 -8.26 -4.59 -23.30
CA GLY A 661 -9.39 -3.71 -23.64
C GLY A 661 -10.35 -3.46 -22.46
N PRO A 662 -10.98 -2.28 -22.36
CA PRO A 662 -11.85 -1.94 -21.25
C PRO A 662 -13.29 -2.42 -21.42
N GLU A 663 -13.93 -2.81 -20.32
CA GLU A 663 -15.39 -2.95 -20.24
C GLU A 663 -15.98 -1.65 -19.67
N ASN A 664 -16.85 -0.97 -20.43
CA ASN A 664 -17.49 0.30 -20.04
C ASN A 664 -16.50 1.37 -19.53
N GLY A 665 -15.29 1.42 -20.11
CA GLY A 665 -14.21 2.34 -19.69
C GLY A 665 -13.45 1.93 -18.42
N GLN A 666 -13.56 0.67 -17.99
CA GLN A 666 -12.85 0.13 -16.83
C GLN A 666 -12.09 -1.17 -17.13
N TYR A 667 -10.98 -1.38 -16.44
CA TYR A 667 -10.42 -2.73 -16.26
C TYR A 667 -11.22 -3.47 -15.18
N ARG A 668 -11.30 -4.79 -15.28
CA ARG A 668 -11.97 -5.64 -14.30
C ARG A 668 -11.26 -6.98 -14.16
N PHE A 669 -10.34 -7.08 -13.21
CA PHE A 669 -9.79 -8.37 -12.81
C PHE A 669 -10.80 -9.08 -11.91
N LEU A 670 -11.35 -10.18 -12.43
CA LEU A 670 -12.36 -10.97 -11.78
C LEU A 670 -11.72 -12.12 -11.00
N ASN A 671 -12.30 -12.44 -9.84
CA ASN A 671 -11.97 -13.65 -9.09
C ASN A 671 -10.48 -13.79 -8.68
N VAL A 672 -9.81 -12.67 -8.42
CA VAL A 672 -8.40 -12.62 -8.04
C VAL A 672 -8.19 -13.36 -6.70
N PRO A 673 -7.35 -14.41 -6.65
CA PRO A 673 -7.08 -15.13 -5.42
C PRO A 673 -6.22 -14.31 -4.45
N VAL A 674 -6.35 -14.61 -3.16
CA VAL A 674 -5.56 -14.05 -2.06
C VAL A 674 -4.84 -15.15 -1.27
N GLU A 675 -3.76 -14.78 -0.58
CA GLU A 675 -3.01 -15.62 0.36
C GLU A 675 -3.14 -15.12 1.80
N PHE A 676 -2.77 -15.92 2.79
CA PHE A 676 -2.69 -15.45 4.17
C PHE A 676 -1.68 -14.30 4.36
N GLY A 677 -2.11 -13.25 5.06
CA GLY A 677 -1.28 -12.10 5.44
C GLY A 677 -1.41 -10.90 4.51
N LEU A 678 -0.33 -10.13 4.36
CA LEU A 678 -0.31 -8.94 3.52
C LEU A 678 -0.20 -9.32 2.05
N ASN A 679 -1.18 -8.89 1.25
CA ASN A 679 -1.22 -9.08 -0.19
C ASN A 679 -1.04 -7.72 -0.86
N VAL A 680 0.13 -7.49 -1.46
CA VAL A 680 0.44 -6.27 -2.20
C VAL A 680 0.06 -6.46 -3.65
N PHE A 681 -1.16 -6.02 -4.01
CA PHE A 681 -1.62 -5.99 -5.38
C PHE A 681 -1.07 -4.77 -6.11
N ARG A 682 -0.67 -4.95 -7.37
CA ARG A 682 -0.07 -3.92 -8.21
C ARG A 682 -0.61 -4.09 -9.62
N VAL A 683 -1.65 -3.32 -9.94
CA VAL A 683 -2.18 -3.20 -11.31
C VAL A 683 -1.23 -2.32 -12.11
N VAL A 684 -0.84 -2.80 -13.29
CA VAL A 684 -0.01 -2.06 -14.23
C VAL A 684 -0.79 -1.98 -15.54
N LEU A 685 -1.32 -0.80 -15.86
CA LEU A 685 -1.96 -0.55 -17.14
C LEU A 685 -0.89 -0.26 -18.17
N TYR A 686 -0.85 -1.08 -19.22
CA TYR A 686 -0.03 -0.89 -20.41
C TYR A 686 -0.94 -0.37 -21.52
N GLY A 687 -0.68 0.83 -22.04
CA GLY A 687 -1.35 1.23 -23.27
C GLY A 687 -0.80 0.45 -24.46
N PRO A 688 -1.50 0.43 -25.61
CA PRO A 688 -1.15 -0.40 -26.76
C PRO A 688 0.13 0.06 -27.48
N GLN A 689 0.82 1.03 -26.88
CA GLN A 689 1.86 1.87 -27.47
C GLN A 689 2.87 2.24 -26.36
N GLY A 690 3.13 1.33 -25.40
CA GLY A 690 4.20 1.45 -24.37
C GLY A 690 3.93 2.35 -23.16
N GLN A 691 2.76 2.98 -23.04
CA GLN A 691 2.39 3.80 -21.88
C GLN A 691 2.25 2.92 -20.63
N ARG A 692 2.76 3.37 -19.47
CA ARG A 692 2.64 2.62 -18.21
C ARG A 692 2.09 3.47 -17.05
N ARG A 693 0.91 3.09 -16.55
CA ARG A 693 0.33 3.57 -15.27
C ARG A 693 0.37 2.43 -14.26
N GLU A 694 0.73 2.71 -13.02
CA GLU A 694 0.79 1.70 -11.95
C GLU A 694 -0.11 2.14 -10.79
N THR A 695 -0.77 1.18 -10.15
CA THR A 695 -1.65 1.40 -8.99
C THR A 695 -1.47 0.25 -8.01
N VAL A 696 -1.04 0.57 -6.80
CA VAL A 696 -0.77 -0.40 -5.73
C VAL A 696 -1.92 -0.36 -4.73
N ARG A 697 -2.47 -1.54 -4.39
CA ARG A 697 -3.45 -1.71 -3.31
C ARG A 697 -2.93 -2.79 -2.36
N GLN A 698 -2.81 -2.45 -1.08
CA GLN A 698 -2.49 -3.43 -0.05
C GLN A 698 -3.80 -3.97 0.53
N ILE A 699 -3.86 -5.28 0.79
CA ILE A 699 -5.01 -5.93 1.40
C ILE A 699 -4.49 -6.90 2.47
N SER A 700 -5.05 -6.81 3.67
CA SER A 700 -4.72 -7.69 4.79
C SER A 700 -5.71 -8.85 4.85
N VAL A 701 -5.20 -10.07 4.75
CA VAL A 701 -6.01 -11.26 4.48
C VAL A 701 -5.92 -12.24 5.66
N GLY A 702 -7.03 -12.40 6.35
CA GLY A 702 -7.19 -13.34 7.46
C GLY A 702 -7.82 -14.66 7.04
N ASP A 703 -8.28 -15.45 8.01
CA ASP A 703 -9.08 -16.66 7.76
C ASP A 703 -10.58 -16.37 7.53
N GLY A 704 -11.00 -15.12 7.66
CA GLY A 704 -12.40 -14.69 7.57
C GLY A 704 -13.16 -14.75 8.91
N ARG A 705 -12.49 -14.98 10.04
CA ARG A 705 -13.09 -14.72 11.35
C ARG A 705 -13.10 -13.22 11.67
N LEU A 706 -14.15 -12.80 12.35
CA LEU A 706 -14.30 -11.50 13.00
C LEU A 706 -13.98 -11.61 14.50
N ALA A 707 -13.73 -10.48 15.15
CA ALA A 707 -13.54 -10.41 16.59
C ALA A 707 -14.85 -10.74 17.37
N PRO A 708 -14.79 -11.16 18.64
CA PRO A 708 -15.99 -11.34 19.46
C PRO A 708 -16.86 -10.08 19.48
N GLY A 709 -18.13 -10.20 19.09
CA GLY A 709 -19.08 -9.09 19.00
C GLY A 709 -18.94 -8.18 17.77
N GLU A 710 -17.92 -8.38 16.91
CA GLU A 710 -17.78 -7.63 15.66
C GLU A 710 -18.85 -8.04 14.66
N LEU A 711 -19.71 -7.09 14.30
CA LEU A 711 -20.76 -7.19 13.29
C LEU A 711 -20.30 -6.49 12.01
N VAL A 712 -20.18 -7.23 10.91
CA VAL A 712 -19.95 -6.67 9.57
C VAL A 712 -21.19 -6.89 8.72
N TYR A 713 -21.61 -5.89 7.96
CA TYR A 713 -22.71 -6.00 7.00
C TYR A 713 -22.46 -5.14 5.76
N ALA A 714 -23.08 -5.54 4.64
CA ALA A 714 -23.15 -4.74 3.43
C ALA A 714 -24.44 -5.07 2.64
N ALA A 715 -25.17 -4.04 2.22
CA ALA A 715 -26.40 -4.13 1.46
C ALA A 715 -26.35 -3.24 0.22
N SER A 716 -26.99 -3.67 -0.87
CA SER A 716 -27.04 -2.95 -2.13
C SER A 716 -28.31 -3.24 -2.92
N ALA A 717 -28.71 -2.30 -3.77
CA ALA A 717 -29.80 -2.48 -4.74
C ALA A 717 -29.47 -1.70 -6.02
N VAL A 718 -29.27 -2.41 -7.13
CA VAL A 718 -28.80 -1.83 -8.41
C VAL A 718 -29.60 -2.32 -9.61
N GLN A 719 -29.70 -1.48 -10.64
CA GLN A 719 -30.13 -1.86 -11.98
C GLN A 719 -28.90 -2.27 -12.80
N LYS A 720 -28.73 -3.58 -13.02
CA LYS A 720 -27.56 -4.17 -13.68
C LYS A 720 -27.24 -3.48 -15.01
N ASN A 721 -25.98 -3.11 -15.22
CA ASN A 721 -25.44 -2.50 -16.45
C ASN A 721 -25.98 -1.11 -16.87
N ARG A 722 -26.97 -0.54 -16.20
CA ARG A 722 -27.52 0.80 -16.52
C ARG A 722 -26.82 1.88 -15.72
N SER A 723 -26.37 2.97 -16.35
CA SER A 723 -25.84 4.13 -15.62
C SER A 723 -26.90 5.18 -15.26
N LEU A 724 -26.57 6.15 -14.40
CA LEU A 724 -27.45 7.30 -14.11
C LEU A 724 -27.94 7.99 -15.37
N PHE A 725 -27.01 8.35 -16.25
CA PHE A 725 -27.28 9.08 -17.50
C PHE A 725 -27.75 8.17 -18.63
N ASN A 726 -27.71 6.85 -18.45
CA ASN A 726 -28.14 5.84 -19.42
C ASN A 726 -27.53 6.03 -20.84
N LEU A 727 -26.30 6.54 -20.92
CA LEU A 727 -25.59 6.67 -22.19
C LEU A 727 -25.03 5.31 -22.58
N GLN A 728 -25.49 4.82 -23.73
CA GLN A 728 -25.06 3.57 -24.34
C GLN A 728 -24.41 3.91 -25.69
N GLY A 729 -23.25 3.33 -25.98
CA GLY A 729 -22.58 3.51 -27.27
C GLY A 729 -23.47 3.02 -28.42
N ARG A 730 -23.29 3.58 -29.63
CA ARG A 730 -24.09 3.23 -30.82
C ARG A 730 -24.08 1.73 -31.17
N ASP A 731 -23.04 1.04 -30.73
CA ASP A 731 -22.74 -0.37 -30.97
C ASP A 731 -23.06 -1.25 -29.74
N TYR A 732 -23.72 -0.71 -28.71
CA TYR A 732 -24.06 -1.43 -27.48
C TYR A 732 -25.20 -2.43 -27.70
N ILE A 733 -24.92 -3.71 -27.44
CA ILE A 733 -25.91 -4.78 -27.45
C ILE A 733 -26.33 -5.07 -26.00
N PRO A 734 -27.59 -4.82 -25.60
CA PRO A 734 -28.06 -5.12 -24.25
C PRO A 734 -28.05 -6.64 -24.00
N GLY A 735 -27.47 -7.04 -22.87
CA GLY A 735 -27.57 -8.42 -22.39
C GLY A 735 -28.98 -8.77 -21.89
N PRO A 736 -29.32 -10.06 -21.73
CA PRO A 736 -30.68 -10.49 -21.33
C PRO A 736 -31.18 -10.00 -19.96
N ASP A 737 -30.27 -9.48 -19.12
CA ASP A 737 -30.55 -8.90 -17.82
C ASP A 737 -30.16 -7.40 -17.74
N ASP A 738 -30.00 -6.70 -18.87
CA ASP A 738 -29.70 -5.27 -18.86
C ASP A 738 -30.86 -4.46 -18.23
N GLY A 739 -30.54 -3.62 -17.26
CA GLY A 739 -31.50 -2.88 -16.44
C GLY A 739 -32.22 -3.70 -15.37
N ALA A 740 -32.04 -5.02 -15.32
CA ALA A 740 -32.67 -5.90 -14.34
C ALA A 740 -32.30 -5.52 -12.91
N LEU A 741 -33.28 -5.53 -12.00
CA LEU A 741 -33.02 -5.21 -10.59
C LEU A 741 -32.27 -6.35 -9.90
N ARG A 742 -31.24 -6.00 -9.13
CA ARG A 742 -30.51 -6.89 -8.22
C ARG A 742 -30.35 -6.20 -6.87
N ALA A 743 -30.98 -6.76 -5.84
CA ALA A 743 -30.75 -6.41 -4.45
C ALA A 743 -29.99 -7.55 -3.75
N THR A 744 -28.98 -7.21 -2.95
CA THR A 744 -28.21 -8.15 -2.13
C THR A 744 -27.96 -7.58 -0.74
N ALA A 745 -27.91 -8.45 0.26
CA ALA A 745 -27.44 -8.11 1.60
C ALA A 745 -26.62 -9.26 2.18
N ASP A 746 -25.50 -8.94 2.81
CA ASP A 746 -24.62 -9.86 3.54
C ASP A 746 -24.42 -9.34 4.97
N VAL A 747 -24.41 -10.24 5.95
CA VAL A 747 -24.25 -9.97 7.37
C VAL A 747 -23.36 -11.05 7.99
N GLN A 748 -22.36 -10.64 8.75
CA GLN A 748 -21.34 -11.50 9.35
C GLN A 748 -21.15 -11.11 10.81
N TYR A 749 -21.08 -12.08 11.72
CA TYR A 749 -21.02 -11.83 13.16
C TYR A 749 -20.03 -12.74 13.87
N GLY A 750 -19.09 -12.16 14.61
CA GLY A 750 -18.12 -12.88 15.43
C GLY A 750 -18.72 -13.36 16.75
N PHE A 751 -19.27 -14.58 16.76
CA PHE A 751 -19.77 -15.22 17.99
C PHE A 751 -18.65 -15.44 19.03
N SER A 752 -17.43 -15.72 18.58
CA SER A 752 -16.23 -15.80 19.43
C SER A 752 -14.97 -15.61 18.58
N SER A 753 -13.81 -15.54 19.24
CA SER A 753 -12.52 -15.56 18.54
C SER A 753 -12.29 -16.86 17.76
N GLY A 754 -13.04 -17.94 18.04
CA GLY A 754 -13.00 -19.20 17.31
C GLY A 754 -14.03 -19.35 16.19
N LEU A 755 -15.08 -18.53 16.15
CA LEU A 755 -16.26 -18.77 15.33
C LEU A 755 -16.93 -17.47 14.85
N THR A 756 -17.20 -17.40 13.55
CA THR A 756 -17.97 -16.33 12.92
C THR A 756 -19.08 -16.94 12.06
N GLY A 757 -20.30 -16.42 12.17
CA GLY A 757 -21.41 -16.77 11.28
C GLY A 757 -21.54 -15.78 10.13
N THR A 758 -22.06 -16.22 9.00
CA THR A 758 -22.36 -15.39 7.82
C THR A 758 -23.76 -15.71 7.30
N LEU A 759 -24.55 -14.68 6.98
CA LEU A 759 -25.89 -14.78 6.42
C LEU A 759 -26.01 -13.80 5.25
N GLY A 760 -26.33 -14.32 4.07
CA GLY A 760 -26.52 -13.56 2.84
C GLY A 760 -27.88 -13.81 2.22
N THR A 761 -28.42 -12.80 1.52
CA THR A 761 -29.66 -12.89 0.75
C THR A 761 -29.56 -12.06 -0.53
N ALA A 762 -30.22 -12.52 -1.59
CA ALA A 762 -30.32 -11.82 -2.86
C ALA A 762 -31.71 -11.98 -3.48
N TRP A 763 -32.22 -10.89 -4.04
CA TRP A 763 -33.37 -10.87 -4.94
C TRP A 763 -32.91 -10.28 -6.27
N TYR A 764 -33.11 -11.00 -7.37
CA TYR A 764 -32.65 -10.54 -8.67
C TYR A 764 -33.59 -10.97 -9.79
N GLU A 765 -33.70 -10.13 -10.81
CA GLU A 765 -34.37 -10.46 -12.06
C GLU A 765 -33.35 -11.06 -13.05
N ARG A 766 -33.74 -12.13 -13.74
CA ARG A 766 -32.95 -12.78 -14.80
C ARG A 766 -33.88 -13.37 -15.86
N PHE A 767 -33.58 -13.13 -17.14
CA PHE A 767 -34.43 -13.54 -18.28
C PHE A 767 -35.93 -13.18 -18.07
N GLY A 768 -36.21 -11.99 -17.51
CA GLY A 768 -37.56 -11.52 -17.21
C GLY A 768 -38.26 -12.21 -16.03
N THR A 769 -37.64 -13.16 -15.32
CA THR A 769 -38.23 -13.81 -14.13
C THR A 769 -37.50 -13.42 -12.85
N ARG A 770 -38.23 -13.32 -11.75
CA ARG A 770 -37.68 -13.04 -10.41
C ARG A 770 -37.11 -14.32 -9.80
N HIS A 771 -35.96 -14.16 -9.18
CA HIS A 771 -35.23 -15.16 -8.41
C HIS A 771 -34.99 -14.65 -7.00
N TRP A 772 -34.91 -15.59 -6.05
CA TRP A 772 -34.42 -15.31 -4.70
C TRP A 772 -33.40 -16.38 -4.31
N LEU A 773 -32.43 -15.99 -3.48
CA LEU A 773 -31.38 -16.87 -2.98
C LEU A 773 -30.99 -16.43 -1.57
N ALA A 774 -30.75 -17.38 -0.68
CA ALA A 774 -30.28 -17.16 0.68
C ALA A 774 -29.11 -18.10 1.00
N THR A 775 -28.12 -17.61 1.74
CA THR A 775 -26.90 -18.36 2.09
C THR A 775 -26.58 -18.24 3.57
N GLY A 776 -26.43 -19.36 4.26
CA GLY A 776 -25.89 -19.40 5.62
C GLY A 776 -24.48 -19.99 5.63
N GLY A 777 -23.60 -19.55 6.52
CA GLY A 777 -22.23 -20.05 6.57
C GLY A 777 -21.54 -19.81 7.90
N LEU A 778 -20.42 -20.50 8.08
CA LEU A 778 -19.55 -20.46 9.25
C LEU A 778 -18.09 -20.28 8.82
N ARG A 779 -17.31 -19.58 9.64
CA ARG A 779 -15.85 -19.43 9.53
C ARG A 779 -15.23 -19.82 10.87
N THR A 780 -14.26 -20.73 10.87
CA THR A 780 -13.59 -21.21 12.09
C THR A 780 -12.15 -21.64 11.83
N GLY A 781 -11.36 -21.81 12.89
CA GLY A 781 -9.99 -22.34 12.82
C GLY A 781 -9.88 -23.68 13.55
N LEU A 782 -9.59 -24.76 12.82
CA LEU A 782 -9.53 -26.12 13.37
C LEU A 782 -8.19 -26.79 13.01
N ALA A 783 -7.48 -27.32 14.01
CA ALA A 783 -6.20 -28.05 13.85
C ALA A 783 -5.13 -27.31 13.01
N GLY A 784 -5.14 -25.98 12.99
CA GLY A 784 -4.23 -25.15 12.19
C GLY A 784 -4.64 -24.96 10.73
N PHE A 785 -5.84 -25.39 10.34
CA PHE A 785 -6.53 -24.96 9.12
C PHE A 785 -7.52 -23.85 9.45
N ALA A 786 -7.66 -22.88 8.55
CA ALA A 786 -8.90 -22.16 8.42
C ALA A 786 -9.93 -23.05 7.73
N VAL A 787 -11.20 -22.93 8.14
CA VAL A 787 -12.33 -23.71 7.62
C VAL A 787 -13.49 -22.76 7.33
N ARG A 788 -14.00 -22.84 6.10
CA ARG A 788 -15.25 -22.22 5.64
C ARG A 788 -16.27 -23.33 5.39
N LEU A 789 -17.46 -23.18 5.95
CA LEU A 789 -18.65 -23.94 5.55
C LEU A 789 -19.70 -22.96 5.04
N ASP A 790 -20.32 -23.23 3.90
CA ASP A 790 -21.41 -22.44 3.33
C ASP A 790 -22.54 -23.38 2.88
N ALA A 791 -23.79 -22.97 3.07
CA ALA A 791 -24.97 -23.62 2.53
C ALA A 791 -25.85 -22.57 1.83
N GLY A 792 -26.40 -22.92 0.68
CA GLY A 792 -27.24 -22.03 -0.12
C GLY A 792 -28.59 -22.67 -0.46
N LEU A 793 -29.64 -21.86 -0.45
CA LEU A 793 -30.97 -22.18 -0.94
C LEU A 793 -31.39 -21.13 -1.96
N ALA A 794 -32.10 -21.54 -3.01
CA ALA A 794 -32.62 -20.65 -4.02
C ALA A 794 -33.99 -21.13 -4.52
N ASP A 795 -34.67 -20.26 -5.29
CA ASP A 795 -35.93 -20.60 -5.94
C ASP A 795 -35.84 -21.85 -6.84
N ARG A 796 -37.01 -22.40 -7.22
CA ARG A 796 -37.13 -23.60 -8.07
C ARG A 796 -36.31 -24.81 -7.56
N GLY A 797 -36.16 -24.92 -6.24
CA GLY A 797 -35.47 -26.04 -5.58
C GLY A 797 -33.94 -26.01 -5.69
N GLY A 798 -33.34 -24.85 -6.00
CA GLY A 798 -31.90 -24.69 -5.97
C GLY A 798 -31.32 -24.89 -4.57
N ARG A 799 -30.25 -25.69 -4.45
CA ARG A 799 -29.51 -25.88 -3.20
C ARG A 799 -28.01 -26.02 -3.47
N ALA A 800 -27.19 -25.60 -2.51
CA ALA A 800 -25.74 -25.69 -2.58
C ALA A 800 -25.14 -25.99 -1.20
N LEU A 801 -24.01 -26.70 -1.17
CA LEU A 801 -23.19 -26.92 0.01
C LEU A 801 -21.72 -26.75 -0.38
N GLY A 802 -21.01 -25.87 0.30
CA GLY A 802 -19.61 -25.51 0.03
C GLY A 802 -18.70 -25.71 1.24
N LEU A 803 -17.51 -26.23 1.00
CA LEU A 803 -16.44 -26.40 1.98
C LEU A 803 -15.18 -25.69 1.46
N GLY A 804 -14.58 -24.83 2.29
CA GLY A 804 -13.26 -24.25 2.08
C GLY A 804 -12.30 -24.69 3.19
N LEU A 805 -11.09 -25.13 2.82
CA LEU A 805 -9.99 -25.43 3.74
C LEU A 805 -8.75 -24.66 3.29
N ALA A 806 -8.09 -23.93 4.20
CA ALA A 806 -6.88 -23.18 3.87
C ALA A 806 -5.81 -23.31 4.98
N ARG A 807 -4.55 -23.55 4.60
CA ARG A 807 -3.43 -23.71 5.54
C ARG A 807 -2.09 -23.46 4.87
N LYS A 808 -1.10 -22.99 5.64
CA LYS A 808 0.32 -22.99 5.22
C LYS A 808 0.99 -24.32 5.58
N VAL A 809 1.51 -25.04 4.57
CA VAL A 809 2.12 -26.37 4.68
C VAL A 809 3.47 -26.35 3.95
N ALA A 810 4.57 -26.73 4.64
CA ALA A 810 5.91 -26.80 4.05
C ALA A 810 6.35 -25.54 3.24
N GLY A 811 5.94 -24.36 3.70
CA GLY A 811 6.20 -23.07 3.03
C GLY A 811 5.12 -22.62 2.04
N PHE A 812 4.27 -23.53 1.56
CA PHE A 812 3.18 -23.23 0.61
C PHE A 812 1.89 -22.84 1.34
N SER A 813 1.30 -21.71 0.96
CA SER A 813 -0.11 -21.39 1.17
C SER A 813 -0.96 -22.30 0.29
N VAL A 814 -1.79 -23.18 0.86
CA VAL A 814 -2.67 -24.10 0.11
C VAL A 814 -4.12 -23.85 0.50
N THR A 815 -4.98 -23.69 -0.50
CA THR A 815 -6.43 -23.47 -0.35
C THR A 815 -7.19 -24.45 -1.23
N LEU A 816 -8.09 -25.23 -0.64
CA LEU A 816 -9.02 -26.14 -1.31
C LEU A 816 -10.44 -25.59 -1.13
N ASN A 817 -11.13 -25.31 -2.23
CA ASN A 817 -12.56 -25.01 -2.24
C ASN A 817 -13.31 -26.13 -2.97
N HIS A 818 -14.38 -26.63 -2.37
CA HIS A 818 -15.29 -27.59 -2.97
C HIS A 818 -16.73 -27.11 -2.78
N ALA A 819 -17.61 -27.44 -3.73
CA ALA A 819 -19.04 -27.30 -3.57
C ALA A 819 -19.80 -28.32 -4.42
N GLU A 820 -20.90 -28.82 -3.86
CA GLU A 820 -21.91 -29.64 -4.53
C GLU A 820 -23.20 -28.81 -4.64
N TYR A 821 -23.90 -28.97 -5.78
CA TYR A 821 -25.06 -28.17 -6.15
C TYR A 821 -26.21 -29.08 -6.60
N GLY A 822 -27.44 -28.69 -6.28
CA GLY A 822 -28.66 -29.40 -6.65
C GLY A 822 -29.77 -28.45 -7.12
N GLY A 823 -30.76 -29.00 -7.83
CA GLY A 823 -31.79 -28.21 -8.50
C GLY A 823 -31.17 -27.37 -9.63
N ARG A 824 -31.65 -26.13 -9.79
CA ARG A 824 -31.12 -25.16 -10.77
C ARG A 824 -30.31 -24.03 -10.11
N PHE A 825 -29.55 -24.34 -9.06
CA PHE A 825 -28.71 -23.35 -8.36
C PHE A 825 -27.60 -22.82 -9.28
N VAL A 826 -27.46 -21.49 -9.37
CA VAL A 826 -26.43 -20.80 -10.16
C VAL A 826 -25.52 -20.02 -9.22
N ASP A 827 -24.21 -20.13 -9.44
CA ASP A 827 -23.18 -19.52 -8.59
C ASP A 827 -22.22 -18.68 -9.44
N GLU A 828 -22.67 -17.47 -9.79
CA GLU A 828 -21.91 -16.48 -10.57
C GLU A 828 -20.55 -16.16 -9.92
N VAL A 829 -20.49 -16.19 -8.58
CA VAL A 829 -19.27 -15.90 -7.80
C VAL A 829 -18.17 -16.92 -8.11
N ARG A 830 -18.49 -18.22 -8.12
CA ARG A 830 -17.50 -19.29 -8.37
C ARG A 830 -17.33 -19.61 -9.86
N SER A 831 -18.36 -19.34 -10.68
CA SER A 831 -18.35 -19.50 -12.13
C SER A 831 -19.20 -18.42 -12.80
N PHE A 832 -18.57 -17.45 -13.48
CA PHE A 832 -19.24 -16.34 -14.20
C PHE A 832 -20.05 -16.83 -15.40
N SER A 833 -21.20 -17.44 -15.12
CA SER A 833 -22.13 -18.00 -16.08
C SER A 833 -23.53 -17.99 -15.46
N ASP A 834 -24.52 -17.87 -16.32
CA ASP A 834 -25.93 -18.06 -15.98
C ASP A 834 -26.30 -19.54 -15.75
N GLN A 835 -25.47 -20.48 -16.20
CA GLN A 835 -25.74 -21.91 -16.18
C GLN A 835 -25.67 -22.51 -14.77
N PRO A 836 -26.67 -23.31 -14.34
CA PRO A 836 -26.62 -23.99 -13.05
C PRO A 836 -25.46 -24.98 -12.94
N LEU A 837 -24.92 -25.10 -11.73
CA LEU A 837 -23.82 -26.02 -11.44
C LEU A 837 -24.33 -27.36 -10.89
N ARG A 838 -23.48 -28.38 -10.94
CA ARG A 838 -23.59 -29.64 -10.17
C ARG A 838 -22.47 -29.79 -9.16
N ARG A 839 -21.24 -29.46 -9.56
CA ARG A 839 -20.04 -29.57 -8.72
C ARG A 839 -19.01 -28.52 -9.11
N LEU A 840 -18.32 -27.98 -8.13
CA LEU A 840 -17.08 -27.23 -8.31
C LEU A 840 -16.02 -27.77 -7.35
N THR A 841 -14.81 -27.99 -7.85
CA THR A 841 -13.65 -28.31 -7.03
C THR A 841 -12.47 -27.49 -7.50
N GLU A 842 -11.79 -26.84 -6.58
CA GLU A 842 -10.70 -25.92 -6.85
C GLU A 842 -9.59 -26.06 -5.83
N LEU A 843 -8.35 -26.22 -6.31
CA LEU A 843 -7.15 -26.29 -5.50
C LEU A 843 -6.19 -25.19 -5.95
N ALA A 844 -5.90 -24.25 -5.06
CA ALA A 844 -4.87 -23.23 -5.24
C ALA A 844 -3.67 -23.53 -4.32
N PHE A 845 -2.46 -23.33 -4.83
CA PHE A 845 -1.22 -23.40 -4.04
C PHE A 845 -0.24 -22.31 -4.47
N ASN A 846 0.34 -21.59 -3.50
CA ASN A 846 1.43 -20.66 -3.75
C ASN A 846 2.52 -20.80 -2.69
N GLY A 847 3.78 -20.76 -3.12
CA GLY A 847 4.95 -20.81 -2.25
C GLY A 847 6.22 -20.76 -3.08
N ALA A 848 7.29 -21.33 -2.56
CA ALA A 848 8.52 -21.54 -3.31
C ALA A 848 9.04 -22.95 -3.09
N ILE A 849 9.39 -23.64 -4.18
CA ILE A 849 10.12 -24.90 -4.11
C ILE A 849 11.57 -24.55 -3.79
N LEU A 850 12.12 -25.15 -2.73
CA LEU A 850 13.53 -25.06 -2.41
C LEU A 850 14.24 -26.27 -3.02
N LEU A 851 15.15 -26.02 -3.95
CA LEU A 851 15.94 -27.03 -4.65
C LEU A 851 17.42 -26.84 -4.29
N GLY A 852 18.05 -27.82 -3.64
CA GLY A 852 19.46 -27.78 -3.27
C GLY A 852 19.75 -28.13 -1.81
N GLY A 853 21.03 -28.18 -1.47
CA GLY A 853 21.52 -28.47 -0.12
C GLY A 853 21.94 -27.23 0.66
N ALA A 854 22.48 -27.43 1.86
CA ALA A 854 22.77 -26.37 2.84
C ALA A 854 23.77 -25.26 2.40
N GLY A 855 24.41 -25.38 1.23
CA GLY A 855 25.27 -24.34 0.66
C GLY A 855 24.65 -23.52 -0.48
N SER A 856 23.54 -23.97 -1.07
CA SER A 856 22.94 -23.33 -2.26
C SER A 856 21.49 -23.77 -2.51
N SER A 857 20.55 -23.14 -1.79
CA SER A 857 19.11 -23.30 -2.04
C SER A 857 18.67 -22.43 -3.23
N PHE A 858 18.44 -23.05 -4.39
CA PHE A 858 17.72 -22.42 -5.50
C PHE A 858 16.24 -22.29 -5.11
N ILE A 859 15.73 -21.06 -5.14
CA ILE A 859 14.36 -20.73 -4.72
C ILE A 859 13.51 -20.54 -5.97
N LEU A 860 12.52 -21.40 -6.17
CA LEU A 860 11.59 -21.40 -7.30
C LEU A 860 10.17 -21.00 -6.83
N PRO A 861 9.85 -19.70 -6.72
CA PRO A 861 8.47 -19.22 -6.60
C PRO A 861 7.54 -19.92 -7.59
N THR A 862 6.50 -20.56 -7.06
CA THR A 862 5.58 -21.42 -7.80
C THR A 862 4.16 -21.15 -7.31
N ASN A 863 3.31 -20.70 -8.23
CA ASN A 863 1.88 -20.47 -8.02
C ASN A 863 1.09 -21.37 -8.98
N GLY A 864 0.06 -22.05 -8.48
CA GLY A 864 -0.76 -22.94 -9.31
C GLY A 864 -2.21 -23.00 -8.86
N LEU A 865 -3.09 -23.20 -9.84
CA LEU A 865 -4.54 -23.29 -9.66
C LEU A 865 -5.07 -24.44 -10.51
N VAL A 866 -5.86 -25.33 -9.92
CA VAL A 866 -6.58 -26.40 -10.64
C VAL A 866 -8.05 -26.26 -10.32
N ARG A 867 -8.90 -26.09 -11.34
CA ARG A 867 -10.35 -25.93 -11.20
C ARG A 867 -11.11 -26.90 -12.11
N ASN A 868 -11.97 -27.71 -11.49
CA ASN A 868 -12.88 -28.63 -12.15
C ASN A 868 -14.33 -28.19 -11.89
N VAL A 869 -15.05 -27.80 -12.94
CA VAL A 869 -16.44 -27.34 -12.88
C VAL A 869 -17.32 -28.30 -13.68
N ALA A 870 -18.37 -28.83 -13.06
CA ALA A 870 -19.41 -29.62 -13.72
C ALA A 870 -20.74 -28.87 -13.63
N PHE A 871 -21.39 -28.70 -14.78
CA PHE A 871 -22.63 -27.95 -14.97
C PHE A 871 -23.86 -28.88 -14.98
N ALA A 872 -25.06 -28.31 -14.84
CA ALA A 872 -26.33 -29.05 -14.82
C ALA A 872 -26.66 -29.72 -16.17
N ASP A 873 -26.32 -29.07 -17.27
CA ASP A 873 -26.40 -29.56 -18.66
C ASP A 873 -25.52 -30.81 -18.94
N GLY A 874 -24.55 -31.12 -18.08
CA GLY A 874 -23.57 -32.19 -18.25
C GLY A 874 -22.19 -31.73 -18.75
N ARG A 875 -22.02 -30.45 -19.10
CA ARG A 875 -20.72 -29.85 -19.46
C ARG A 875 -19.74 -29.96 -18.29
N ARG A 876 -18.48 -30.21 -18.60
CA ARG A 876 -17.36 -30.26 -17.66
C ARG A 876 -16.19 -29.46 -18.20
N VAL A 877 -15.64 -28.57 -17.36
CA VAL A 877 -14.47 -27.75 -17.66
C VAL A 877 -13.41 -28.05 -16.61
N LEU A 878 -12.29 -28.64 -17.05
CA LEU A 878 -11.10 -28.84 -16.24
C LEU A 878 -10.02 -27.87 -16.72
N ALA A 879 -9.78 -26.83 -15.94
CA ALA A 879 -8.70 -25.88 -16.15
C ALA A 879 -7.59 -26.09 -15.11
N ALA A 880 -6.34 -25.90 -15.52
CA ALA A 880 -5.20 -25.83 -14.62
C ALA A 880 -4.17 -24.81 -15.12
N SER A 881 -3.66 -23.97 -14.23
CA SER A 881 -2.56 -23.05 -14.53
C SER A 881 -1.41 -23.24 -13.53
N LEU A 882 -0.19 -23.00 -14.02
CA LEU A 882 1.05 -23.07 -13.26
C LEU A 882 1.98 -21.94 -13.71
N ASN A 883 2.35 -21.05 -12.78
CA ASN A 883 3.33 -19.99 -13.00
C ASN A 883 4.57 -20.26 -12.14
N GLN A 884 5.73 -20.31 -12.78
CA GLN A 884 7.05 -20.53 -12.17
C GLN A 884 7.98 -19.36 -12.49
N THR A 885 8.65 -18.79 -11.49
CA THR A 885 9.60 -17.68 -11.68
C THR A 885 11.00 -18.03 -11.17
N VAL A 886 12.02 -17.79 -11.98
CA VAL A 886 13.43 -18.07 -11.73
C VAL A 886 14.24 -16.77 -11.77
N PRO A 887 14.89 -16.36 -10.66
CA PRO A 887 15.87 -15.29 -10.69
C PRO A 887 17.20 -15.79 -11.29
N LEU A 888 17.41 -15.57 -12.59
CA LEU A 888 18.65 -15.94 -13.28
C LEU A 888 19.86 -15.12 -12.82
N SER A 889 19.64 -13.87 -12.40
CA SER A 889 20.67 -13.03 -11.80
C SER A 889 20.06 -11.90 -10.96
N ARG A 890 20.89 -11.07 -10.32
CA ARG A 890 20.46 -9.81 -9.68
C ARG A 890 19.83 -8.79 -10.65
N ALA A 891 19.87 -9.04 -11.96
CA ALA A 891 19.34 -8.15 -12.99
C ALA A 891 18.35 -8.82 -13.96
N LEU A 892 18.15 -10.14 -13.91
CA LEU A 892 17.32 -10.90 -14.85
C LEU A 892 16.43 -11.92 -14.13
N GLN A 893 15.16 -11.97 -14.52
CA GLN A 893 14.20 -13.01 -14.17
C GLN A 893 13.71 -13.74 -15.43
N LEU A 894 13.49 -15.04 -15.32
CA LEU A 894 12.79 -15.86 -16.30
C LEU A 894 11.52 -16.38 -15.64
N SER A 895 10.37 -16.26 -16.29
CA SER A 895 9.13 -16.89 -15.83
C SER A 895 8.52 -17.78 -16.92
N ASN A 896 7.82 -18.82 -16.49
CA ASN A 896 7.04 -19.69 -17.36
C ASN A 896 5.62 -19.82 -16.81
N LEU A 897 4.64 -19.41 -17.63
CA LEU A 897 3.22 -19.67 -17.40
C LEU A 897 2.80 -20.84 -18.29
N VAL A 898 2.14 -21.84 -17.71
CA VAL A 898 1.53 -22.97 -18.42
C VAL A 898 0.04 -23.00 -18.10
N GLU A 899 -0.78 -23.16 -19.12
CA GLU A 899 -2.23 -23.23 -19.03
C GLU A 899 -2.76 -24.47 -19.76
N PHE A 900 -3.48 -25.31 -19.03
CA PHE A 900 -4.26 -26.43 -19.54
C PHE A 900 -5.75 -26.10 -19.43
N ASN A 901 -6.52 -26.31 -20.49
CA ASN A 901 -7.97 -26.23 -20.47
C ASN A 901 -8.59 -27.39 -21.25
N ARG A 902 -9.52 -28.12 -20.61
CA ARG A 902 -10.26 -29.21 -21.24
C ARG A 902 -11.75 -29.04 -21.00
N THR A 903 -12.47 -28.75 -22.08
CA THR A 903 -13.94 -28.63 -22.11
C THR A 903 -14.52 -29.88 -22.75
N SER A 904 -15.43 -30.54 -22.03
CA SER A 904 -16.19 -31.69 -22.50
C SER A 904 -17.68 -31.38 -22.35
N GLN A 905 -18.47 -31.60 -23.39
CA GLN A 905 -19.91 -31.33 -23.40
C GLN A 905 -20.64 -32.54 -23.99
N PRO A 906 -21.88 -32.87 -23.56
CA PRO A 906 -22.71 -33.83 -24.28
C PRO A 906 -22.88 -33.40 -25.74
N LEU A 907 -22.96 -34.36 -26.67
CA LEU A 907 -23.15 -34.16 -28.11
C LEU A 907 -22.02 -33.43 -28.88
N PHE A 908 -21.00 -32.87 -28.21
CA PHE A 908 -19.86 -32.20 -28.86
C PHE A 908 -18.52 -32.89 -28.61
N SER A 909 -17.53 -32.60 -29.46
CA SER A 909 -16.16 -33.09 -29.29
C SER A 909 -15.50 -32.47 -28.05
N THR A 910 -14.57 -33.20 -27.41
CA THR A 910 -13.88 -32.71 -26.21
C THR A 910 -12.65 -31.88 -26.59
N THR A 911 -12.82 -30.56 -26.62
CA THR A 911 -11.74 -29.60 -26.83
C THR A 911 -10.72 -29.69 -25.70
N THR A 912 -9.45 -29.85 -26.06
CA THR A 912 -8.32 -29.84 -25.12
C THR A 912 -7.23 -28.91 -25.65
N GLN A 913 -6.84 -27.94 -24.83
CA GLN A 913 -5.79 -26.98 -25.09
C GLN A 913 -4.72 -27.08 -24.00
N LEU A 914 -3.46 -27.05 -24.40
CA LEU A 914 -2.31 -26.89 -23.51
C LEU A 914 -1.39 -25.87 -24.15
N ARG A 915 -1.19 -24.73 -23.49
CA ARG A 915 -0.38 -23.61 -23.99
C ARG A 915 0.49 -23.04 -22.88
N GLY A 916 1.40 -22.14 -23.23
CA GLY A 916 2.21 -21.41 -22.26
C GLY A 916 3.03 -20.30 -22.88
N ALA A 917 3.79 -19.61 -22.05
CA ALA A 917 4.74 -18.59 -22.46
C ALA A 917 6.01 -18.68 -21.61
N PHE A 918 7.16 -18.41 -22.22
CA PHE A 918 8.40 -18.07 -21.51
C PHE A 918 8.62 -16.56 -21.60
N ASP A 919 8.75 -15.88 -20.47
CA ASP A 919 9.06 -14.45 -20.36
C ASP A 919 10.45 -14.27 -19.73
N LEU A 920 11.40 -13.71 -20.47
CA LEU A 920 12.67 -13.22 -19.94
C LEU A 920 12.58 -11.70 -19.74
N ALA A 921 12.75 -11.23 -18.51
CA ALA A 921 12.64 -9.81 -18.17
C ALA A 921 13.81 -9.32 -17.31
N SER A 922 14.23 -8.06 -17.51
CA SER A 922 15.22 -7.40 -16.66
C SER A 922 14.60 -6.68 -15.47
N LEU A 923 15.25 -6.73 -14.30
CA LEU A 923 14.74 -6.16 -13.06
C LEU A 923 14.80 -4.62 -13.04
N SER A 924 13.79 -4.00 -12.41
CA SER A 924 13.35 -2.60 -12.64
C SER A 924 14.36 -1.46 -12.31
N ARG A 925 15.56 -1.77 -11.80
CA ARG A 925 16.59 -0.79 -11.41
C ARG A 925 17.40 -0.23 -12.59
N GLY A 926 17.32 -0.84 -13.77
CA GLY A 926 18.00 -0.35 -14.98
C GLY A 926 17.39 0.91 -15.60
N LYS A 927 18.22 1.73 -16.26
CA LYS A 927 17.77 2.80 -17.19
C LYS A 927 17.27 2.25 -18.53
N THR A 928 17.79 1.08 -18.95
CA THR A 928 17.16 0.23 -19.97
C THR A 928 16.47 -0.93 -19.25
N GLN A 929 15.29 -1.32 -19.73
CA GLN A 929 14.64 -2.58 -19.38
C GLN A 929 14.39 -3.38 -20.67
N LEU A 930 14.53 -4.69 -20.59
CA LEU A 930 14.30 -5.64 -21.68
C LEU A 930 13.24 -6.64 -21.22
N ARG A 931 12.26 -6.90 -22.10
CA ARG A 931 11.35 -8.05 -22.02
C ARG A 931 11.45 -8.81 -23.34
N ALA A 932 11.54 -10.12 -23.29
CA ALA A 932 11.39 -11.00 -24.44
C ALA A 932 10.44 -12.12 -24.07
N SER A 933 9.46 -12.43 -24.93
CA SER A 933 8.47 -13.47 -24.68
C SER A 933 8.35 -14.45 -25.86
N LEU A 934 8.11 -15.72 -25.53
CA LEU A 934 7.93 -16.82 -26.48
C LEU A 934 6.70 -17.63 -26.09
N GLY A 935 5.59 -17.42 -26.81
CA GLY A 935 4.34 -18.17 -26.64
C GLY A 935 4.36 -19.49 -27.40
N TYR A 936 3.82 -20.54 -26.81
CA TYR A 936 3.76 -21.88 -27.40
C TYR A 936 2.45 -22.60 -27.07
N THR A 937 2.09 -23.54 -27.94
CA THR A 937 1.00 -24.50 -27.80
C THR A 937 1.59 -25.90 -27.87
N LEU A 938 1.10 -26.82 -27.04
CA LEU A 938 1.48 -28.25 -27.00
C LEU A 938 0.31 -29.17 -27.34
N ALA A 939 -0.93 -28.72 -27.10
CA ALA A 939 -2.16 -29.41 -27.52
C ALA A 939 -3.20 -28.38 -28.00
N PRO A 940 -3.98 -28.65 -29.07
CA PRO A 940 -4.08 -29.95 -29.77
C PRO A 940 -2.88 -30.31 -30.66
N THR A 941 -2.07 -29.34 -31.06
CA THR A 941 -0.83 -29.53 -31.83
C THR A 941 0.32 -28.76 -31.19
N ALA A 942 1.55 -29.23 -31.40
CA ALA A 942 2.76 -28.56 -30.92
C ALA A 942 3.20 -27.46 -31.90
N ALA A 943 3.21 -26.20 -31.45
CA ALA A 943 3.58 -25.05 -32.28
C ALA A 943 4.09 -23.88 -31.41
N ILE A 944 4.94 -23.01 -31.97
CA ILE A 944 5.20 -21.68 -31.40
C ILE A 944 4.09 -20.75 -31.91
N SER A 945 3.42 -20.03 -31.01
CA SER A 945 2.30 -19.15 -31.35
C SER A 945 2.75 -17.71 -31.57
N THR A 946 3.57 -17.18 -30.67
CA THR A 946 4.13 -15.82 -30.73
C THR A 946 5.60 -15.78 -30.30
N ALA A 947 6.35 -14.83 -30.85
CA ALA A 947 7.64 -14.39 -30.30
C ALA A 947 7.69 -12.87 -30.30
N SER A 948 8.13 -12.23 -29.22
CA SER A 948 8.24 -10.77 -29.16
C SER A 948 9.38 -10.27 -28.27
N ILE A 949 9.83 -9.05 -28.54
CA ILE A 949 10.86 -8.33 -27.80
C ILE A 949 10.41 -6.88 -27.58
N GLN A 950 10.63 -6.36 -26.38
CA GLN A 950 10.35 -4.99 -25.98
C GLN A 950 11.56 -4.42 -25.23
N ILE A 951 11.95 -3.20 -25.59
CA ILE A 951 13.04 -2.45 -24.97
C ILE A 951 12.49 -1.12 -24.47
N ASP A 952 12.47 -0.93 -23.16
CA ASP A 952 12.13 0.34 -22.52
C ASP A 952 13.42 1.10 -22.17
N ARG A 953 13.48 2.41 -22.46
CA ARG A 953 14.63 3.27 -22.17
C ARG A 953 14.17 4.56 -21.50
N ARG A 954 14.56 4.73 -20.23
CA ARG A 954 14.42 5.99 -19.49
C ARG A 954 15.51 6.98 -19.90
N ILE A 955 15.13 8.18 -20.30
CA ILE A 955 16.04 9.26 -20.72
C ILE A 955 15.87 10.44 -19.74
N GLY A 956 16.74 10.45 -18.73
CA GLY A 956 16.47 11.16 -17.49
C GLY A 956 15.22 10.58 -16.78
N ASP A 957 14.70 11.32 -15.82
CA ASP A 957 13.59 10.85 -14.95
C ASP A 957 12.21 11.23 -15.50
N ARG A 958 12.19 11.95 -16.63
CA ARG A 958 10.99 12.57 -17.23
C ARG A 958 10.57 11.98 -18.58
N MET A 959 11.42 11.17 -19.22
CA MET A 959 11.12 10.54 -20.52
C MET A 959 11.24 9.02 -20.43
N THR A 960 10.26 8.31 -20.99
CA THR A 960 10.42 6.89 -21.33
C THR A 960 10.16 6.72 -22.82
N LEU A 961 11.09 6.06 -23.52
CA LEU A 961 10.87 5.50 -24.84
C LEU A 961 10.63 3.99 -24.69
N THR A 962 9.76 3.42 -25.51
CA THR A 962 9.59 1.96 -25.63
C THR A 962 9.61 1.62 -27.10
N ALA A 963 10.36 0.59 -27.48
CA ALA A 963 10.32 0.00 -28.81
C ALA A 963 9.97 -1.49 -28.69
N SER A 964 9.03 -1.96 -29.48
CA SER A 964 8.60 -3.37 -29.51
C SER A 964 8.58 -3.94 -30.92
N ALA A 965 8.91 -5.22 -31.04
CA ALA A 965 8.78 -5.99 -32.27
C ALA A 965 8.32 -7.41 -31.93
N GLY A 966 7.47 -8.00 -32.75
CA GLY A 966 7.00 -9.36 -32.55
C GLY A 966 6.41 -10.00 -33.78
N HIS A 967 6.30 -11.33 -33.76
CA HIS A 967 5.77 -12.15 -34.83
C HIS A 967 4.72 -13.11 -34.26
N THR A 968 3.56 -13.18 -34.93
CA THR A 968 2.50 -14.15 -34.67
C THR A 968 2.55 -15.20 -35.76
N PHE A 969 3.00 -16.42 -35.44
CA PHE A 969 3.37 -17.44 -36.44
C PHE A 969 2.17 -17.96 -37.23
N GLU A 970 1.03 -18.17 -36.56
CA GLU A 970 -0.21 -18.67 -37.17
C GLU A 970 -0.78 -17.67 -38.18
N ALA A 971 -0.94 -16.41 -37.78
CA ALA A 971 -1.37 -15.32 -38.66
C ALA A 971 -0.29 -14.85 -39.65
N ARG A 972 0.96 -15.34 -39.52
CA ARG A 972 2.16 -14.86 -40.23
C ARG A 972 2.28 -13.33 -40.18
N GLN A 973 1.93 -12.72 -39.05
CA GLN A 973 1.80 -11.27 -38.88
C GLN A 973 2.96 -10.75 -38.03
N ASP A 974 3.75 -9.85 -38.61
CA ASP A 974 4.77 -9.08 -37.91
C ASP A 974 4.11 -7.84 -37.32
N ARG A 975 4.52 -7.43 -36.12
CA ARG A 975 4.05 -6.23 -35.40
C ARG A 975 5.25 -5.43 -34.91
N PHE A 976 5.18 -4.11 -35.05
CA PHE A 976 6.18 -3.15 -34.59
C PHE A 976 5.48 -2.03 -33.82
N GLY A 977 6.08 -1.56 -32.72
CA GLY A 977 5.53 -0.51 -31.87
C GLY A 977 6.60 0.45 -31.35
N LEU A 978 6.22 1.71 -31.18
CA LEU A 978 7.05 2.80 -30.69
C LEU A 978 6.26 3.70 -29.72
N SER A 979 6.88 4.01 -28.58
CA SER A 979 6.37 4.90 -27.55
C SER A 979 7.33 6.03 -27.25
N ALA A 980 6.78 7.21 -26.95
CA ALA A 980 7.50 8.37 -26.47
C ALA A 980 6.67 9.13 -25.44
N ILE A 981 6.87 8.83 -24.15
CA ILE A 981 6.14 9.45 -23.03
C ILE A 981 7.02 10.49 -22.34
N ARG A 982 6.60 11.76 -22.36
CA ARG A 982 7.25 12.87 -21.64
C ARG A 982 6.35 13.40 -20.53
N ARG A 983 6.81 13.28 -19.28
CA ARG A 983 6.20 13.90 -18.11
C ARG A 983 6.83 15.28 -17.88
N PHE A 984 6.00 16.32 -17.88
CA PHE A 984 6.36 17.68 -17.50
C PHE A 984 5.81 17.96 -16.09
N ASP A 985 6.19 19.08 -15.47
CA ASP A 985 5.79 19.41 -14.10
C ASP A 985 4.28 19.70 -13.95
N ARG A 986 3.61 20.02 -15.07
CA ARG A 986 2.20 20.46 -15.12
C ARG A 986 1.28 19.59 -15.97
N PHE A 987 1.81 18.65 -16.75
CA PHE A 987 1.07 17.78 -17.68
C PHE A 987 1.95 16.62 -18.16
N ALA A 988 1.38 15.62 -18.84
CA ALA A 988 2.14 14.62 -19.58
C ALA A 988 1.65 14.48 -21.02
N LEU A 989 2.60 14.35 -21.94
CA LEU A 989 2.40 14.00 -23.34
C LEU A 989 2.85 12.56 -23.58
N ALA A 990 2.11 11.81 -24.40
CA ALA A 990 2.58 10.57 -25.00
C ALA A 990 2.34 10.61 -26.51
N PHE A 991 3.35 10.22 -27.29
CA PHE A 991 3.21 9.86 -28.69
C PHE A 991 3.51 8.38 -28.88
N ASP A 992 2.73 7.77 -29.76
CA ASP A 992 2.32 6.39 -29.64
C ASP A 992 2.02 5.86 -31.06
N ALA A 993 2.79 4.90 -31.58
CA ALA A 993 2.59 4.38 -32.94
C ALA A 993 2.89 2.88 -33.09
N ALA A 994 2.00 2.15 -33.75
CA ALA A 994 2.12 0.72 -34.02
C ALA A 994 1.70 0.34 -35.45
N TYR A 995 2.37 -0.66 -36.01
CA TYR A 995 2.18 -1.16 -37.38
C TYR A 995 2.20 -2.69 -37.42
N ALA A 996 1.29 -3.30 -38.19
CA ALA A 996 1.22 -4.74 -38.44
C ALA A 996 1.25 -5.03 -39.95
N THR A 997 1.90 -6.13 -40.36
CA THR A 997 2.22 -6.38 -41.79
C THR A 997 1.15 -7.10 -42.60
N ARG A 998 0.31 -7.95 -41.98
CA ARG A 998 -0.68 -8.81 -42.67
C ARG A 998 -1.98 -8.96 -41.87
N PRO A 999 -3.12 -8.41 -42.32
CA PRO A 999 -3.23 -7.31 -43.27
C PRO A 999 -2.43 -6.09 -42.79
N SER A 1000 -2.12 -5.16 -43.70
CA SER A 1000 -1.46 -3.90 -43.32
C SER A 1000 -2.40 -3.09 -42.43
N GLN A 1001 -2.02 -2.88 -41.18
CA GLN A 1001 -2.78 -2.12 -40.20
C GLN A 1001 -1.83 -1.14 -39.50
N TYR A 1002 -2.29 0.09 -39.26
CA TYR A 1002 -1.58 1.07 -38.46
C TYR A 1002 -2.48 1.64 -37.38
N SER A 1003 -1.85 2.12 -36.31
CA SER A 1003 -2.44 3.03 -35.34
C SER A 1003 -1.41 4.07 -34.93
N ALA A 1004 -1.83 5.31 -34.86
CA ALA A 1004 -1.06 6.43 -34.35
C ALA A 1004 -1.93 7.20 -33.34
N LEU A 1005 -1.33 7.62 -32.23
CA LEU A 1005 -2.01 8.29 -31.14
C LEU A 1005 -1.10 9.42 -30.60
N LEU A 1006 -1.72 10.57 -30.32
CA LEU A 1006 -1.13 11.65 -29.54
C LEU A 1006 -2.03 11.91 -28.34
N ARG A 1007 -1.47 11.83 -27.14
CA ARG A 1007 -2.20 11.97 -25.87
C ARG A 1007 -1.67 13.16 -25.08
N PHE A 1008 -2.56 14.05 -24.67
CA PHE A 1008 -2.30 15.10 -23.71
C PHE A 1008 -3.11 14.83 -22.43
N SER A 1009 -2.46 14.96 -21.27
CA SER A 1009 -3.06 14.59 -19.99
C SER A 1009 -2.65 15.56 -18.87
N VAL A 1010 -3.62 16.05 -18.10
CA VAL A 1010 -3.43 17.10 -17.08
C VAL A 1010 -4.45 16.95 -15.94
N SER A 1011 -4.01 17.19 -14.71
CA SER A 1011 -4.88 17.44 -13.57
C SER A 1011 -4.96 18.94 -13.30
N LEU A 1012 -6.17 19.48 -13.25
CA LEU A 1012 -6.47 20.85 -12.84
C LEU A 1012 -7.04 20.84 -11.41
N GLY A 1013 -6.75 21.90 -10.65
CA GLY A 1013 -7.32 22.07 -9.32
C GLY A 1013 -7.19 23.52 -8.82
N ARG A 1014 -7.80 23.78 -7.66
CA ARG A 1014 -7.58 25.02 -6.91
C ARG A 1014 -6.78 24.68 -5.65
N ASN A 1015 -5.67 25.37 -5.42
CA ASN A 1015 -4.89 25.22 -4.20
C ASN A 1015 -5.67 25.90 -3.06
N PRO A 1016 -5.98 25.20 -1.95
CA PRO A 1016 -6.74 25.78 -0.85
C PRO A 1016 -5.94 26.79 -0.01
N LEU A 1017 -4.60 26.82 -0.11
CA LEU A 1017 -3.75 27.73 0.66
C LEU A 1017 -3.68 29.14 0.07
N ASP A 1018 -3.44 29.28 -1.23
CA ASP A 1018 -3.35 30.59 -1.92
C ASP A 1018 -4.59 30.93 -2.77
N GLY A 1019 -5.55 30.02 -2.84
CA GLY A 1019 -6.76 30.15 -3.64
C GLY A 1019 -6.56 30.15 -5.15
N ARG A 1020 -5.36 29.86 -5.67
CA ARG A 1020 -5.03 29.91 -7.11
C ARG A 1020 -5.37 28.61 -7.83
N LEU A 1021 -5.62 28.72 -9.14
CA LEU A 1021 -5.72 27.54 -10.02
C LEU A 1021 -4.33 27.02 -10.35
N PHE A 1022 -4.15 25.70 -10.30
CA PHE A 1022 -2.90 25.03 -10.65
C PHE A 1022 -3.11 23.92 -11.68
N LEU A 1023 -2.03 23.58 -12.40
CA LEU A 1023 -1.94 22.47 -13.33
C LEU A 1023 -0.88 21.48 -12.83
N SER A 1024 -1.14 20.19 -12.98
CA SER A 1024 -0.32 19.11 -12.43
C SER A 1024 -0.42 17.82 -13.27
N PRO A 1025 0.48 16.84 -13.10
CA PRO A 1025 0.40 15.56 -13.80
C PRO A 1025 -0.89 14.79 -13.42
N PRO A 1026 -1.48 14.03 -14.35
CA PRO A 1026 -2.80 13.41 -14.20
C PRO A 1026 -2.92 12.45 -12.99
N GLY A 1027 -4.08 12.46 -12.35
CA GLY A 1027 -4.50 11.48 -11.34
C GLY A 1027 -5.06 12.06 -10.04
N LEU A 1028 -5.19 13.39 -9.90
CA LEU A 1028 -5.67 14.03 -8.68
C LEU A 1028 -7.18 13.87 -8.45
N ALA A 1029 -8.02 13.90 -9.48
CA ALA A 1029 -9.46 13.64 -9.29
C ALA A 1029 -9.72 12.22 -8.75
N SER A 1030 -8.87 11.25 -9.08
CA SER A 1030 -8.99 9.86 -8.62
C SER A 1030 -8.51 9.59 -7.17
N ALA A 1031 -8.07 10.60 -6.42
CA ALA A 1031 -7.46 10.43 -5.09
C ALA A 1031 -7.61 11.67 -4.20
N GLY A 1032 -7.26 11.55 -2.92
CA GLY A 1032 -7.07 12.70 -2.03
C GLY A 1032 -5.66 13.32 -2.14
N ALA A 1033 -5.57 14.55 -1.64
CA ALA A 1033 -4.32 15.28 -1.46
C ALA A 1033 -4.28 15.95 -0.07
N VAL A 1034 -3.08 16.37 0.35
CA VAL A 1034 -2.87 17.30 1.46
C VAL A 1034 -2.07 18.51 0.97
N ALA A 1035 -2.54 19.70 1.33
CA ALA A 1035 -1.81 20.95 1.24
C ALA A 1035 -1.30 21.29 2.65
N ILE A 1036 0.01 21.36 2.81
CA ILE A 1036 0.68 21.61 4.08
C ILE A 1036 1.23 23.05 4.05
N HIS A 1037 1.07 23.77 5.15
CA HIS A 1037 1.76 25.03 5.41
C HIS A 1037 2.69 24.85 6.60
N ALA A 1038 4.00 24.91 6.39
CA ALA A 1038 5.03 24.80 7.42
C ALA A 1038 5.55 26.19 7.80
N PHE A 1039 5.63 26.46 9.10
CA PHE A 1039 5.96 27.75 9.68
C PHE A 1039 6.74 27.56 10.99
N ARG A 1040 7.50 28.57 11.40
CA ARG A 1040 8.14 28.59 12.72
C ARG A 1040 7.11 29.03 13.75
N ASP A 1041 6.58 28.06 14.47
CA ASP A 1041 5.70 28.21 15.64
C ASP A 1041 6.51 28.86 16.77
N LEU A 1042 6.22 30.12 17.07
CA LEU A 1042 6.97 30.96 18.00
C LEU A 1042 6.36 31.02 19.39
N ASP A 1043 5.04 31.02 19.53
CA ASP A 1043 4.36 31.18 20.82
C ASP A 1043 3.98 29.84 21.49
N GLY A 1044 3.93 28.75 20.72
CA GLY A 1044 3.59 27.43 21.20
C GLY A 1044 2.12 27.00 21.03
N ASP A 1045 1.26 27.73 20.32
CA ASP A 1045 -0.15 27.37 20.10
C ASP A 1045 -0.34 26.33 18.96
N GLY A 1046 0.47 26.41 17.90
CA GLY A 1046 0.46 25.48 16.76
C GLY A 1046 -0.46 25.84 15.58
N GLN A 1047 -1.01 27.05 15.54
CA GLN A 1047 -1.62 27.72 14.38
C GLN A 1047 -0.63 28.71 13.74
N PRO A 1048 -0.75 29.01 12.43
CA PRO A 1048 0.14 29.97 11.76
C PRO A 1048 -0.34 31.41 11.96
N ASP A 1049 0.37 32.20 12.78
CA ASP A 1049 -0.11 33.51 13.24
C ASP A 1049 0.63 34.74 12.62
N PRO A 1050 0.05 35.96 12.62
CA PRO A 1050 0.61 37.14 11.94
C PRO A 1050 1.94 37.68 12.51
N GLY A 1051 3.05 37.07 12.09
CA GLY A 1051 4.41 37.41 12.51
C GLY A 1051 5.36 36.22 12.40
N GLU A 1052 4.81 35.01 12.31
CA GLU A 1052 5.55 33.77 12.20
C GLU A 1052 6.10 33.55 10.78
N PRO A 1053 7.41 33.27 10.62
CA PRO A 1053 7.99 33.10 9.29
C PRO A 1053 7.66 31.70 8.71
N PRO A 1054 7.26 31.61 7.44
CA PRO A 1054 7.10 30.33 6.75
C PRO A 1054 8.45 29.63 6.56
N LEU A 1055 8.44 28.29 6.56
CA LEU A 1055 9.65 27.46 6.43
C LEU A 1055 9.74 26.84 5.04
N ALA A 1056 10.66 27.36 4.23
CA ALA A 1056 10.97 26.89 2.89
C ALA A 1056 11.90 25.65 2.87
N ASP A 1057 11.91 24.92 1.76
CA ASP A 1057 12.74 23.73 1.49
C ASP A 1057 12.56 22.53 2.45
N VAL A 1058 11.68 22.64 3.45
CA VAL A 1058 11.32 21.58 4.39
C VAL A 1058 10.58 20.46 3.66
N ARG A 1059 11.12 19.24 3.74
CA ARG A 1059 10.63 18.07 3.03
C ARG A 1059 9.57 17.32 3.83
N PHE A 1060 8.49 16.96 3.16
CA PHE A 1060 7.43 16.11 3.68
C PHE A 1060 7.32 14.82 2.85
N PHE A 1061 6.89 13.74 3.51
CA PHE A 1061 6.58 12.45 2.91
C PHE A 1061 5.10 12.12 3.14
N ALA A 1062 4.41 11.60 2.13
CA ALA A 1062 3.07 11.04 2.27
C ALA A 1062 2.89 9.85 1.32
N GLY A 1063 2.72 8.65 1.87
CA GLY A 1063 2.74 7.40 1.09
C GLY A 1063 4.04 7.23 0.31
N ASN A 1064 3.95 7.28 -1.03
CA ASN A 1064 5.10 7.23 -1.95
C ASN A 1064 5.56 8.61 -2.46
N GLU A 1065 4.88 9.70 -2.08
CA GLU A 1065 5.26 11.05 -2.51
C GLU A 1065 6.23 11.69 -1.53
N SER A 1066 7.14 12.50 -2.06
CA SER A 1066 8.03 13.37 -1.29
C SER A 1066 8.22 14.69 -2.03
N ARG A 1067 8.11 15.81 -1.30
CA ARG A 1067 8.28 17.16 -1.85
C ARG A 1067 8.67 18.13 -0.73
N ALA A 1068 9.43 19.17 -1.09
CA ALA A 1068 9.79 20.27 -0.21
C ALA A 1068 8.79 21.43 -0.29
N THR A 1069 8.73 22.26 0.76
CA THR A 1069 7.96 23.50 0.79
C THR A 1069 8.56 24.59 -0.09
N ASP A 1070 7.69 25.44 -0.65
CA ASP A 1070 8.09 26.64 -1.37
C ASP A 1070 8.51 27.78 -0.44
N ALA A 1071 8.93 28.91 -1.03
CA ALA A 1071 9.37 30.11 -0.29
C ALA A 1071 8.28 30.76 0.60
N ALA A 1072 7.03 30.30 0.51
CA ALA A 1072 5.92 30.72 1.38
C ALA A 1072 5.46 29.57 2.30
N GLY A 1073 6.30 28.54 2.50
CA GLY A 1073 6.07 27.44 3.44
C GLY A 1073 5.10 26.37 2.94
N ASN A 1074 4.68 26.43 1.67
CA ASN A 1074 3.57 25.60 1.18
C ASN A 1074 4.05 24.38 0.42
N VAL A 1075 3.41 23.23 0.63
CA VAL A 1075 3.60 22.04 -0.22
C VAL A 1075 2.30 21.28 -0.45
N LEU A 1076 2.01 20.96 -1.72
CA LEU A 1076 0.90 20.10 -2.11
C LEU A 1076 1.42 18.67 -2.42
N LEU A 1077 0.97 17.69 -1.64
CA LEU A 1077 1.19 16.26 -1.84
C LEU A 1077 -0.12 15.59 -2.26
N GLY A 1078 -0.17 15.06 -3.49
CA GLY A 1078 -1.38 14.46 -4.07
C GLY A 1078 -1.28 12.96 -4.30
N ARG A 1079 -2.33 12.37 -4.89
CA ARG A 1079 -2.39 10.93 -5.25
C ARG A 1079 -2.26 9.98 -4.04
N LEU A 1080 -2.81 10.38 -2.89
CA LEU A 1080 -2.64 9.68 -1.60
C LEU A 1080 -3.61 8.52 -1.36
N GLY A 1081 -4.37 8.09 -2.39
CA GLY A 1081 -5.43 7.09 -2.28
C GLY A 1081 -6.80 7.68 -1.97
N ASP A 1082 -7.76 6.83 -1.66
CA ASP A 1082 -9.16 7.18 -1.34
C ASP A 1082 -9.76 6.13 -0.37
N GLY A 1083 -10.07 6.53 0.87
CA GLY A 1083 -10.66 5.66 1.89
C GLY A 1083 -9.67 5.18 2.96
N PRO A 1084 -8.69 4.31 2.65
CA PRO A 1084 -7.67 3.88 3.60
C PRO A 1084 -6.89 5.05 4.20
N ARG A 1085 -6.53 4.94 5.48
CA ARG A 1085 -5.77 5.97 6.19
C ARG A 1085 -4.39 6.16 5.57
N THR A 1086 -3.91 7.41 5.54
CA THR A 1086 -2.58 7.77 5.06
C THR A 1086 -1.87 8.61 6.11
N SER A 1087 -0.55 8.44 6.22
CA SER A 1087 0.29 9.24 7.12
C SER A 1087 1.11 10.26 6.35
N VAL A 1088 1.26 11.44 6.96
CA VAL A 1088 2.14 12.51 6.51
C VAL A 1088 3.24 12.67 7.55
N ARG A 1089 4.50 12.71 7.15
CA ARG A 1089 5.66 12.82 8.04
C ARG A 1089 6.61 13.91 7.53
N ILE A 1090 7.12 14.73 8.45
CA ILE A 1090 8.19 15.70 8.15
C ILE A 1090 9.56 15.01 8.12
N ASP A 1091 10.48 15.55 7.33
CA ASP A 1091 11.88 15.15 7.29
C ASP A 1091 12.70 16.11 8.18
N SER A 1092 12.94 15.74 9.44
CA SER A 1092 13.65 16.62 10.39
C SER A 1092 15.04 17.02 9.91
N ASP A 1093 15.71 16.15 9.15
CA ASP A 1093 17.02 16.39 8.51
C ASP A 1093 16.96 17.43 7.36
N SER A 1094 15.78 17.99 7.06
CA SER A 1094 15.55 19.06 6.08
C SER A 1094 15.16 20.40 6.69
N LEU A 1095 15.11 20.50 8.02
CA LEU A 1095 14.91 21.77 8.70
C LEU A 1095 16.13 22.68 8.49
N PRO A 1096 15.94 24.02 8.34
CA PRO A 1096 17.04 24.93 8.02
C PRO A 1096 18.00 25.21 9.18
N ASP A 1097 17.67 24.76 10.39
CA ASP A 1097 18.45 24.91 11.61
C ASP A 1097 18.33 23.63 12.47
N ILE A 1098 19.40 23.26 13.17
CA ILE A 1098 19.44 22.15 14.14
C ILE A 1098 18.66 22.47 15.41
N ASN A 1099 18.45 23.76 15.71
CA ASN A 1099 17.64 24.29 16.81
C ASN A 1099 16.15 24.42 16.43
N LEU A 1100 15.67 23.67 15.42
CA LEU A 1100 14.25 23.56 15.08
C LEU A 1100 13.79 22.11 15.24
N ALA A 1101 12.57 21.91 15.75
CA ALA A 1101 11.93 20.61 15.76
C ALA A 1101 10.41 20.70 15.50
N PRO A 1102 9.81 19.71 14.83
CA PRO A 1102 8.38 19.72 14.57
C PRO A 1102 7.57 19.50 15.86
N ALA A 1103 6.48 20.24 16.05
CA ALA A 1103 5.58 20.06 17.19
C ALA A 1103 4.92 18.66 17.18
N VAL A 1104 4.72 18.09 15.98
CA VAL A 1104 4.38 16.68 15.76
C VAL A 1104 5.20 16.12 14.61
N GLU A 1105 5.83 14.95 14.76
CA GLU A 1105 6.62 14.34 13.68
C GLU A 1105 5.78 13.98 12.44
N GLY A 1106 4.45 13.84 12.60
CA GLY A 1106 3.53 13.48 11.54
C GLY A 1106 2.09 13.37 12.00
N ILE A 1107 1.18 13.20 11.03
CA ILE A 1107 -0.27 13.08 11.22
C ILE A 1107 -0.81 11.83 10.49
N GLU A 1108 -1.95 11.30 10.95
CA GLU A 1108 -2.74 10.30 10.20
C GLU A 1108 -4.10 10.91 9.80
N PHE A 1109 -4.53 10.75 8.54
CA PHE A 1109 -5.84 11.21 8.07
C PHE A 1109 -6.45 10.27 7.02
N ALA A 1110 -7.73 10.47 6.67
CA ALA A 1110 -8.41 9.74 5.61
C ALA A 1110 -8.44 10.57 4.30
N PRO A 1111 -7.66 10.22 3.26
CA PRO A 1111 -7.72 10.88 1.96
C PRO A 1111 -9.01 10.50 1.23
N ARG A 1112 -9.60 11.46 0.51
CA ARG A 1112 -10.90 11.33 -0.16
C ARG A 1112 -10.78 11.83 -1.60
N ALA A 1113 -11.30 11.09 -2.57
CA ALA A 1113 -11.21 11.44 -4.00
C ALA A 1113 -11.65 12.89 -4.28
N GLY A 1114 -10.75 13.69 -4.85
CA GLY A 1114 -11.02 15.09 -5.21
C GLY A 1114 -10.88 16.11 -4.08
N HIS A 1115 -10.62 15.68 -2.85
CA HIS A 1115 -10.46 16.58 -1.71
C HIS A 1115 -8.99 16.94 -1.44
N VAL A 1116 -8.73 18.21 -1.09
CA VAL A 1116 -7.43 18.66 -0.59
C VAL A 1116 -7.56 19.01 0.89
N HIS A 1117 -7.09 18.11 1.77
CA HIS A 1117 -6.98 18.41 3.19
C HIS A 1117 -5.98 19.54 3.40
N VAL A 1118 -6.24 20.44 4.36
CA VAL A 1118 -5.31 21.53 4.71
C VAL A 1118 -4.73 21.27 6.08
N GLN A 1119 -3.39 21.31 6.17
CA GLN A 1119 -2.68 21.05 7.41
C GLN A 1119 -1.66 22.16 7.73
N PRO A 1120 -1.90 23.00 8.76
CA PRO A 1120 -0.81 23.75 9.39
C PRO A 1120 0.16 22.76 10.06
N PHE A 1121 1.47 22.99 9.90
CA PHE A 1121 2.51 22.10 10.40
C PHE A 1121 3.58 22.89 11.13
N ALA A 1122 3.31 23.13 12.40
CA ALA A 1122 4.15 23.84 13.34
C ALA A 1122 5.53 23.19 13.52
N VAL A 1123 6.58 24.02 13.42
CA VAL A 1123 7.96 23.69 13.79
C VAL A 1123 8.43 24.71 14.80
N ARG A 1124 8.74 24.27 16.02
CA ARG A 1124 9.15 25.14 17.12
C ARG A 1124 10.66 25.33 17.14
N PRO A 1125 11.16 26.49 17.55
CA PRO A 1125 12.54 26.60 18.00
C PRO A 1125 12.74 25.71 19.24
N LEU A 1126 13.98 25.27 19.41
CA LEU A 1126 14.45 24.55 20.58
C LEU A 1126 15.58 25.35 21.20
N GLY A 1127 15.47 25.59 22.51
CA GLY A 1127 16.48 26.28 23.28
C GLY A 1127 17.48 25.35 23.96
N ALA A 1128 18.54 26.00 24.44
CA ALA A 1128 19.56 25.44 25.31
C ALA A 1128 19.45 26.07 26.71
N LEU A 1129 19.70 25.28 27.75
CA LEU A 1129 19.78 25.76 29.13
C LEU A 1129 21.06 25.23 29.78
N ASP A 1130 22.05 26.08 29.98
CA ASP A 1130 23.24 25.76 30.75
C ASP A 1130 23.17 26.28 32.19
N GLY A 1131 24.01 25.72 33.06
CA GLY A 1131 23.98 26.05 34.47
C GLY A 1131 25.12 25.44 35.28
N THR A 1132 25.12 25.70 36.57
CA THR A 1132 26.14 25.18 37.50
C THR A 1132 25.54 24.88 38.86
N ALA A 1133 25.90 23.72 39.42
CA ALA A 1133 25.46 23.24 40.72
C ALA A 1133 26.58 23.32 41.75
N PHE A 1134 26.31 24.03 42.85
CA PHE A 1134 27.26 24.30 43.93
C PHE A 1134 26.74 23.75 45.27
N TYR A 1135 27.60 23.09 46.05
CA TYR A 1135 27.30 22.72 47.44
C TYR A 1135 27.83 23.80 48.38
N ARG A 1136 26.94 24.36 49.21
CA ARG A 1136 27.29 25.44 50.14
C ARG A 1136 27.86 24.85 51.44
N THR A 1137 29.10 25.22 51.75
CA THR A 1137 29.82 24.80 52.97
C THR A 1137 30.22 26.03 53.80
N PRO A 1138 30.58 25.85 55.10
CA PRO A 1138 31.10 26.95 55.92
C PRO A 1138 32.40 27.60 55.40
N GLY A 1139 33.12 26.95 54.47
CA GLY A 1139 34.33 27.46 53.84
C GLY A 1139 34.13 28.06 52.44
N GLY A 1140 32.90 28.09 51.92
CA GLY A 1140 32.59 28.55 50.56
C GLY A 1140 31.74 27.55 49.75
N GLU A 1141 31.65 27.77 48.45
CA GLU A 1141 30.87 26.95 47.52
C GLU A 1141 31.80 26.11 46.62
N LYS A 1142 31.63 24.78 46.57
CA LYS A 1142 32.34 23.87 45.64
C LYS A 1142 31.35 23.26 44.65
N GLY A 1143 31.75 23.12 43.39
CA GLY A 1143 30.95 22.46 42.34
C GLY A 1143 30.58 21.01 42.70
N VAL A 1144 29.40 20.54 42.28
CA VAL A 1144 28.87 19.22 42.67
C VAL A 1144 28.75 18.29 41.49
N SER A 1145 29.67 17.32 41.37
CA SER A 1145 29.68 16.32 40.30
C SER A 1145 28.65 15.20 40.50
N GLY A 1146 28.12 14.68 39.38
CA GLY A 1146 27.32 13.47 39.34
C GLY A 1146 25.86 13.59 39.79
N VAL A 1147 25.38 14.80 40.08
CA VAL A 1147 23.99 15.07 40.46
C VAL A 1147 23.10 15.08 39.22
N ILE A 1148 21.99 14.35 39.27
CA ILE A 1148 20.98 14.29 38.22
C ILE A 1148 20.03 15.48 38.42
N VAL A 1149 20.01 16.38 37.43
CA VAL A 1149 19.13 17.53 37.40
C VAL A 1149 17.96 17.23 36.46
N LEU A 1150 16.75 17.52 36.92
CA LEU A 1150 15.50 17.36 36.18
C LEU A 1150 14.93 18.74 35.85
N LEU A 1151 14.51 18.91 34.60
CA LEU A 1151 13.78 20.09 34.17
C LEU A 1151 12.28 19.75 34.18
N ILE A 1152 11.51 20.37 35.07
CA ILE A 1152 10.08 20.09 35.25
C ILE A 1152 9.26 21.17 34.54
N GLY A 1153 8.37 20.75 33.63
CA GLY A 1153 7.46 21.64 32.92
C GLY A 1153 6.27 22.10 33.77
N ALA A 1154 5.53 23.10 33.29
CA ALA A 1154 4.32 23.62 33.94
C ALA A 1154 3.20 22.57 34.15
N ASP A 1155 3.26 21.41 33.47
CA ASP A 1155 2.36 20.28 33.66
C ASP A 1155 2.77 19.31 34.79
N GLY A 1156 3.85 19.65 35.52
CA GLY A 1156 4.41 18.86 36.61
C GLY A 1156 5.23 17.65 36.18
N LYS A 1157 5.48 17.45 34.88
CA LYS A 1157 6.27 16.31 34.37
C LYS A 1157 7.73 16.71 34.08
N PRO A 1158 8.70 15.78 34.19
CA PRO A 1158 10.06 16.02 33.75
C PRO A 1158 10.12 16.10 32.22
N ALA A 1159 10.33 17.31 31.71
CA ALA A 1159 10.53 17.60 30.29
C ALA A 1159 11.93 17.16 29.81
N ALA A 1160 12.96 17.33 30.65
CA ALA A 1160 14.32 16.91 30.35
C ALA A 1160 15.07 16.41 31.59
N ARG A 1161 16.20 15.72 31.39
CA ARG A 1161 17.14 15.29 32.43
C ARG A 1161 18.57 15.48 31.98
N THR A 1162 19.48 15.81 32.90
CA THR A 1162 20.93 15.88 32.66
C THR A 1162 21.69 15.46 33.92
N ARG A 1163 23.02 15.41 33.85
CA ARG A 1163 23.91 15.12 35.01
C ARG A 1163 25.03 16.16 35.06
N THR A 1164 25.39 16.60 36.25
CA THR A 1164 26.46 17.58 36.46
C THR A 1164 27.86 17.00 36.24
N GLY A 1165 28.75 17.79 35.64
CA GLY A 1165 30.17 17.50 35.44
C GLY A 1165 31.04 17.71 36.69
N SER A 1166 32.35 17.50 36.57
CA SER A 1166 33.32 17.57 37.67
C SER A 1166 33.32 18.92 38.41
N ASP A 1167 33.16 20.02 37.67
CA ASP A 1167 33.04 21.40 38.15
C ASP A 1167 31.62 21.78 38.62
N GLY A 1168 30.66 20.86 38.53
CA GLY A 1168 29.24 21.11 38.79
C GLY A 1168 28.46 21.68 37.62
N SER A 1169 29.08 21.93 36.45
CA SER A 1169 28.38 22.42 35.25
C SER A 1169 27.33 21.41 34.76
N PHE A 1170 26.25 21.91 34.14
CA PHE A 1170 25.27 21.07 33.47
C PHE A 1170 24.67 21.78 32.26
N TRP A 1171 24.15 20.99 31.31
CA TRP A 1171 23.50 21.48 30.11
C TRP A 1171 22.27 20.63 29.78
N PHE A 1172 21.19 21.28 29.35
CA PHE A 1172 20.05 20.67 28.69
C PHE A 1172 20.01 21.14 27.23
N GLU A 1173 20.12 20.19 26.30
CA GLU A 1173 19.85 20.39 24.88
C GLU A 1173 18.35 20.23 24.56
N LYS A 1174 17.91 20.83 23.46
CA LYS A 1174 16.65 20.52 22.77
C LYS A 1174 15.40 20.68 23.64
N VAL A 1175 15.38 21.71 24.46
CA VAL A 1175 14.23 22.07 25.31
C VAL A 1175 13.28 22.97 24.52
N VAL A 1176 11.98 22.81 24.68
CA VAL A 1176 10.98 23.71 24.07
C VAL A 1176 10.99 25.05 24.83
N PRO A 1177 10.74 26.21 24.19
CA PRO A 1177 10.52 27.47 24.89
C PRO A 1177 9.42 27.40 25.95
N GLY A 1178 9.58 28.16 27.03
CA GLY A 1178 8.63 28.19 28.15
C GLY A 1178 9.29 28.34 29.52
N ALA A 1179 8.46 28.34 30.56
CA ALA A 1179 8.91 28.42 31.97
C ALA A 1179 9.03 27.02 32.59
N TYR A 1180 10.15 26.78 33.28
CA TYR A 1180 10.51 25.50 33.87
C TYR A 1180 10.96 25.63 35.32
N ALA A 1181 10.65 24.63 36.14
CA ALA A 1181 11.22 24.48 37.47
C ALA A 1181 12.38 23.48 37.44
N VAL A 1182 13.56 23.89 37.91
CA VAL A 1182 14.74 23.03 37.99
C VAL A 1182 14.72 22.28 39.32
N GLN A 1183 14.82 20.95 39.27
CA GLN A 1183 14.78 20.07 40.44
C GLN A 1183 15.92 19.06 40.41
N LEU A 1184 16.19 18.42 41.55
CA LEU A 1184 17.10 17.27 41.65
C LEU A 1184 16.29 15.97 41.48
N ASP A 1185 16.89 14.89 40.98
CA ASP A 1185 16.25 13.58 41.01
C ASP A 1185 15.89 13.19 42.46
N PRO A 1186 14.60 12.98 42.81
CA PRO A 1186 14.20 12.78 44.21
C PRO A 1186 14.85 11.54 44.84
N GLY A 1187 15.02 10.47 44.04
CA GLY A 1187 15.65 9.23 44.49
C GLY A 1187 17.15 9.34 44.70
N GLN A 1188 17.83 10.26 44.02
CA GLN A 1188 19.24 10.59 44.29
C GLN A 1188 19.37 11.59 45.44
N ALA A 1189 18.58 12.67 45.45
CA ALA A 1189 18.58 13.69 46.49
C ALA A 1189 18.36 13.09 47.89
N GLN A 1190 17.39 12.18 48.02
CA GLN A 1190 17.11 11.48 49.28
C GLN A 1190 18.25 10.54 49.73
N ARG A 1191 18.96 9.89 48.78
CA ARG A 1191 20.14 9.05 49.08
C ARG A 1191 21.36 9.86 49.48
N LEU A 1192 21.58 11.01 48.85
CA LEU A 1192 22.70 11.92 49.12
C LEU A 1192 22.43 12.86 50.31
N LYS A 1193 21.18 12.90 50.83
CA LYS A 1193 20.71 13.84 51.86
C LYS A 1193 20.96 15.31 51.48
N VAL A 1194 20.70 15.67 50.22
CA VAL A 1194 20.82 17.05 49.73
C VAL A 1194 19.47 17.58 49.25
N ARG A 1195 19.27 18.89 49.39
CA ARG A 1195 18.14 19.63 48.81
C ARG A 1195 18.63 20.91 48.14
N LEU A 1196 17.83 21.47 47.23
CA LEU A 1196 18.03 22.84 46.77
C LEU A 1196 17.76 23.81 47.93
N ALA A 1197 18.59 24.86 48.04
CA ALA A 1197 18.46 25.89 49.07
C ALA A 1197 17.22 26.79 48.87
N ALA A 1198 16.81 26.96 47.62
CA ALA A 1198 15.59 27.63 47.19
C ALA A 1198 15.07 26.96 45.90
N PRO A 1199 13.76 27.06 45.58
CA PRO A 1199 13.26 26.69 44.26
C PRO A 1199 13.92 27.54 43.18
N VAL A 1200 14.32 26.92 42.07
CA VAL A 1200 14.89 27.62 40.91
C VAL A 1200 13.95 27.45 39.74
N THR A 1201 13.46 28.58 39.20
CA THR A 1201 12.68 28.65 37.96
C THR A 1201 13.48 29.38 36.90
N VAL A 1202 13.40 28.90 35.67
CA VAL A 1202 14.09 29.49 34.51
C VAL A 1202 13.17 29.54 33.31
N THR A 1203 13.34 30.57 32.49
CA THR A 1203 12.63 30.75 31.24
C THR A 1203 13.55 30.45 30.06
N ILE A 1204 13.01 29.81 29.03
CA ILE A 1204 13.68 29.63 27.74
C ILE A 1204 12.90 30.42 26.69
N GLY A 1205 13.61 31.34 26.04
CA GLY A 1205 13.07 32.25 25.04
C GLY A 1205 12.73 31.58 23.70
N THR A 1206 11.97 32.29 22.88
CA THR A 1206 11.52 31.84 21.55
C THR A 1206 12.57 32.07 20.46
N ASP A 1207 13.65 32.78 20.81
CA ASP A 1207 14.94 32.82 20.12
C ASP A 1207 15.73 31.51 20.29
N GLY A 1208 15.64 30.88 21.46
CA GLY A 1208 16.35 29.68 21.87
C GLY A 1208 17.34 29.88 23.02
N GLU A 1209 17.46 31.09 23.58
CA GLU A 1209 18.34 31.34 24.74
C GLU A 1209 17.60 31.06 26.06
N GLY A 1210 18.28 30.38 27.00
CA GLY A 1210 17.77 30.06 28.33
C GLY A 1210 18.42 30.88 29.44
N GLU A 1211 17.64 31.29 30.44
CA GLU A 1211 18.18 31.96 31.63
C GLU A 1211 19.14 31.04 32.41
N ARG A 1212 20.41 31.46 32.52
CA ARG A 1212 21.50 30.62 33.05
C ARG A 1212 21.25 30.13 34.49
N ALA A 1213 21.18 28.82 34.67
CA ALA A 1213 20.66 28.22 35.91
C ALA A 1213 21.75 28.02 36.99
N VAL A 1214 21.63 28.69 38.13
CA VAL A 1214 22.52 28.47 39.29
C VAL A 1214 21.79 27.69 40.39
N LEU A 1215 22.30 26.50 40.73
CA LEU A 1215 21.70 25.61 41.73
C LEU A 1215 22.58 25.55 42.99
N HIS A 1216 22.10 26.14 44.09
CA HIS A 1216 22.75 25.98 45.39
C HIS A 1216 22.13 24.80 46.14
N LEU A 1217 22.94 23.77 46.41
CA LEU A 1217 22.60 22.61 47.21
C LEU A 1217 23.04 22.81 48.67
N VAL A 1218 22.21 22.36 49.60
CA VAL A 1218 22.48 22.30 51.03
C VAL A 1218 22.20 20.90 51.57
N GLY A 1219 22.93 20.52 52.60
CA GLY A 1219 22.66 19.28 53.34
C GLY A 1219 21.29 19.33 54.02
N VAL A 1220 20.63 18.17 54.07
CA VAL A 1220 19.48 17.92 54.94
C VAL A 1220 20.04 17.43 56.27
N GLU A 1221 20.39 18.36 57.14
CA GLU A 1221 20.66 18.05 58.55
C GLU A 1221 19.39 17.47 59.19
N ALA A 1222 19.57 16.55 60.13
CA ALA A 1222 18.47 15.86 60.77
C ALA A 1222 17.92 16.71 61.93
N GLU A 1223 16.98 17.62 61.63
CA GLU A 1223 16.14 18.26 62.64
C GLU A 1223 15.32 17.19 63.38
N ALA A 1224 15.84 16.77 64.53
CA ALA A 1224 15.31 15.70 65.35
C ALA A 1224 15.09 16.16 66.80
N GLN A 1225 14.46 17.33 66.98
CA GLN A 1225 13.89 17.72 68.28
C GLN A 1225 12.73 18.73 68.13
N GLU A 1226 11.73 18.55 69.00
CA GLU A 1226 10.67 19.51 69.38
C GLU A 1226 9.77 20.11 68.28
N GLN A 1227 8.93 19.27 67.66
CA GLN A 1227 7.55 19.68 67.39
C GLN A 1227 6.65 19.24 68.56
N GLY A 1228 6.24 20.21 69.39
CA GLY A 1228 5.09 20.04 70.28
C GLY A 1228 3.77 20.15 69.50
N PRO A 1229 2.67 19.51 69.93
CA PRO A 1229 1.41 19.53 69.20
C PRO A 1229 0.70 20.88 69.36
N GLY A 1230 0.45 21.57 68.24
CA GLY A 1230 -0.28 22.84 68.22
C GLY A 1230 -0.94 23.10 66.86
N THR A 1231 -2.19 23.55 66.93
CA THR A 1231 -3.03 24.16 65.88
C THR A 1231 -2.28 25.15 64.98
N GLU A 1232 -2.69 25.36 63.72
CA GLU A 1232 -4.06 25.23 63.16
C GLU A 1232 -4.07 24.72 61.71
#